data_AF-A0A261AGG9-F1
#
_entry.id   AF-A0A261AGG9-F1
#
_cell.length_a   1.000
_cell.length_b   1.000
_cell.length_c   1.000
_cell.angle_alpha   90.00
_cell.angle_beta   90.00
_cell.angle_gamma   90.00
#
_symmetry.space_group_name_H-M   'P 1'
#
loop_
_entity.id
_entity.type
_entity.pdbx_description
1 polymer ?
#
loop_
_entity_poly.entity_id
_entity_poly.type
_entity_poly.pdbx_seq_one_letter_code
_entity_poly.pdbx_strand_id
1 'polypeptide(L)'
;GPTLVGFNESQNEHENTVCPKHPESSDRIQKIKEALQQTKVLEKCHVLTSFLEIDDADLELTHAKSMVKEMVESKTKTQEEINSQCEKYDSIFMTENSIKVAKDGIACVRDLTNRIMLGEAMNGFAVIRPPGHHADSSQPCGFCIFNNVAQAAEEAFFNGAERILIVDLDVHHGQGTQRIFYEDKRVLYFSIHRYEHGVYWPHLPESDFDHIGAGVGLGYNANIPLNETGCTDSDYLSILFHILLPLATQFDPHFVIISAGFDSLIGDPLGGMLLTPDGYSHFIYHLKSLAQGRLLVVLEGGYNHQMSAVAAQKCVRVLLGHAPYPASMEEPPKESTVTSCVNLASVLRHHWNCFDYFPSRATMRLAEWPVVNPKIEFKYDPSSRSADTGEIIQSDLSSTKFTESDNMPSDEMETFIYFNEGDDAHFDLEEDNHPEKPARTRRILKTLKESGVLEKCIEKNSERVATDEEIRMVHTKKMLDHLKKTETMKDEELMEEAEKEFNSIFLTRDTLKVARKAVGAVLESIDKIYEKDAGQRNALVIVRPPGHHASASKSSGFCIFNNVAVAAKYAQRRYKAKRILILDWDVHHGNGTQEIFYEDANVMYMSIHRHDKGNFYPVGEPKDYFDVGEGAGEGMSVNVPFSGAQMGDIEYQMAFQRVIMPISYQFNPDLVLISAGFDAAIDDPLGDYRVTPETFALMTYQLSSLASGRVITVLEGGYNLTSISNSALAVCEVLQNRAMLRRLRDEKEQFATKPNKLESSSIKTIREVCALQQKYWSILKGFQVTPSTVGLNIEQESVEMSDQSSSGSSSAPPPSYQDLELMSMGPAHAVVPLSECPHLDQVQPLPLTGIDASTNCSDCKIGAEVWTCLTCYQYNCGRFVNEHALMHHLSSSHPMALSMADLSVWCYPCEAYVHNQILIPAKSSAHQSKFGEQMPS
;
A
#
# COMPACT_ATOMS: atom_id res chain seq x y z
N GLY A 1 -10.72 -20.40 -9.31
CA GLY A 1 -11.26 -21.61 -8.63
C GLY A 1 -12.42 -21.22 -7.74
N PRO A 2 -13.14 -22.18 -7.14
CA PRO A 2 -14.26 -21.90 -6.25
C PRO A 2 -13.80 -21.29 -4.91
N THR A 3 -14.73 -20.62 -4.22
CA THR A 3 -14.63 -20.24 -2.80
C THR A 3 -15.35 -21.31 -1.97
N LEU A 4 -14.69 -21.85 -0.95
CA LEU A 4 -15.27 -22.81 -0.02
C LEU A 4 -16.00 -22.08 1.11
N VAL A 5 -17.15 -22.61 1.54
CA VAL A 5 -17.80 -22.18 2.79
C VAL A 5 -18.12 -23.42 3.62
N GLY A 6 -17.47 -23.55 4.76
CA GLY A 6 -17.62 -24.67 5.67
C GLY A 6 -18.57 -24.34 6.82
N PHE A 7 -19.57 -25.19 7.04
CA PHE A 7 -20.42 -25.20 8.24
C PHE A 7 -20.33 -26.58 8.89
N ASN A 8 -20.52 -26.68 10.20
CA ASN A 8 -20.66 -27.99 10.84
C ASN A 8 -22.06 -28.15 11.47
N GLU A 9 -22.68 -29.32 11.31
CA GLU A 9 -24.04 -29.60 11.78
C GLU A 9 -24.14 -29.66 13.30
N SER A 10 -23.05 -30.02 13.98
CA SER A 10 -23.01 -30.17 15.45
C SER A 10 -22.94 -28.85 16.21
N GLN A 11 -22.84 -27.71 15.53
CA GLN A 11 -22.66 -26.40 16.14
C GLN A 11 -23.76 -25.99 17.12
N ASN A 12 -24.93 -26.62 17.09
CA ASN A 12 -26.03 -26.38 18.04
C ASN A 12 -25.90 -27.17 19.35
N GLU A 13 -24.90 -28.05 19.49
CA GLU A 13 -24.75 -28.96 20.64
C GLU A 13 -23.85 -28.38 21.76
N HIS A 14 -23.21 -27.24 21.52
CA HIS A 14 -22.39 -26.51 22.49
C HIS A 14 -23.15 -25.27 22.99
N GLU A 15 -23.87 -25.37 24.10
CA GLU A 15 -24.64 -24.23 24.63
C GLU A 15 -24.35 -24.00 26.09
N ASN A 16 -24.40 -22.74 26.52
CA ASN A 16 -24.17 -22.41 27.92
C ASN A 16 -25.41 -22.79 28.76
N THR A 17 -25.28 -23.85 29.56
CA THR A 17 -26.39 -24.37 30.37
C THR A 17 -26.73 -23.49 31.58
N VAL A 18 -25.87 -22.55 31.93
CA VAL A 18 -26.03 -21.64 33.09
C VAL A 18 -26.58 -20.29 32.65
N CYS A 19 -26.16 -19.80 31.48
CA CYS A 19 -26.56 -18.52 30.89
C CYS A 19 -27.16 -18.75 29.50
N PRO A 20 -28.49 -18.95 29.36
CA PRO A 20 -29.12 -19.25 28.07
C PRO A 20 -29.00 -18.15 27.01
N LYS A 21 -28.70 -16.91 27.40
CA LYS A 21 -28.45 -15.77 26.50
C LYS A 21 -26.99 -15.34 26.50
N HIS A 22 -26.10 -16.31 26.69
CA HIS A 22 -24.67 -16.09 26.63
C HIS A 22 -24.29 -15.51 25.24
N PRO A 23 -23.34 -14.56 25.16
CA PRO A 23 -22.90 -13.96 23.90
C PRO A 23 -22.43 -15.00 22.89
N GLU A 24 -21.65 -15.99 23.34
CA GLU A 24 -21.24 -17.12 22.52
C GLU A 24 -22.35 -18.18 22.53
N SER A 25 -23.05 -18.31 21.40
CA SER A 25 -24.21 -19.20 21.19
C SER A 25 -24.32 -19.64 19.72
N SER A 26 -25.07 -20.69 19.42
CA SER A 26 -25.23 -21.19 18.05
C SER A 26 -25.97 -20.24 17.10
N ASP A 27 -26.78 -19.32 17.65
CA ASP A 27 -27.51 -18.30 16.89
C ASP A 27 -26.58 -17.43 16.04
N ARG A 28 -25.32 -17.22 16.48
CA ARG A 28 -24.29 -16.49 15.73
C ARG A 28 -24.09 -17.07 14.33
N ILE A 29 -23.90 -18.38 14.24
CA ILE A 29 -23.65 -19.06 12.97
C ILE A 29 -24.93 -19.21 12.16
N GLN A 30 -26.05 -19.48 12.83
CA GLN A 30 -27.35 -19.58 12.17
C GLN A 30 -27.70 -18.27 11.46
N LYS A 31 -27.44 -17.11 12.09
CA LYS A 31 -27.65 -15.79 11.46
C LYS A 31 -26.74 -15.53 10.27
N ILE A 32 -25.46 -15.92 10.35
CA ILE A 32 -24.53 -15.86 9.21
C ILE A 32 -25.05 -16.72 8.05
N LYS A 33 -25.44 -17.96 8.32
CA LYS A 33 -25.96 -18.88 7.30
C LYS A 33 -27.23 -18.33 6.64
N GLU A 34 -28.17 -17.81 7.43
CA GLU A 34 -29.39 -17.16 6.94
C GLU A 34 -29.08 -15.97 6.03
N ALA A 35 -28.14 -15.10 6.42
CA ALA A 35 -27.73 -13.95 5.62
C ALA A 35 -27.11 -14.36 4.28
N LEU A 36 -26.20 -15.33 4.29
CA LEU A 36 -25.56 -15.83 3.08
C LEU A 36 -26.55 -16.53 2.13
N GLN A 37 -27.60 -17.16 2.67
CA GLN A 37 -28.70 -17.72 1.89
C GLN A 37 -29.63 -16.63 1.34
N GLN A 38 -30.07 -15.70 2.19
CA GLN A 38 -30.98 -14.61 1.83
C GLN A 38 -30.42 -13.75 0.70
N THR A 39 -29.10 -13.50 0.72
CA THR A 39 -28.39 -12.70 -0.28
C THR A 39 -27.88 -13.51 -1.48
N LYS A 40 -28.20 -14.81 -1.55
CA LYS A 40 -27.79 -15.76 -2.61
C LYS A 40 -26.26 -15.92 -2.77
N VAL A 41 -25.49 -15.53 -1.76
CA VAL A 41 -24.03 -15.71 -1.75
C VAL A 41 -23.64 -17.18 -1.72
N LEU A 42 -24.35 -18.00 -0.92
CA LEU A 42 -24.06 -19.44 -0.86
C LEU A 42 -24.24 -20.15 -2.20
N GLU A 43 -25.13 -19.68 -3.08
CA GLU A 43 -25.38 -20.29 -4.39
C GLU A 43 -24.14 -20.19 -5.31
N LYS A 44 -23.24 -19.25 -5.05
CA LYS A 44 -21.98 -19.05 -5.78
C LYS A 44 -20.78 -19.73 -5.11
N CYS A 45 -20.97 -20.31 -3.93
CA CYS A 45 -19.92 -20.96 -3.14
C CYS A 45 -19.98 -22.48 -3.26
N HIS A 46 -18.86 -23.15 -3.00
CA HIS A 46 -18.87 -24.59 -2.72
C HIS A 46 -19.08 -24.77 -1.21
N VAL A 47 -20.29 -25.17 -0.83
CA VAL A 47 -20.66 -25.35 0.57
C VAL A 47 -20.32 -26.76 1.04
N LEU A 48 -19.58 -26.87 2.16
CA LEU A 48 -19.21 -28.13 2.80
C LEU A 48 -19.87 -28.20 4.18
N THR A 49 -20.49 -29.34 4.49
CA THR A 49 -21.18 -29.58 5.78
C THR A 49 -20.73 -30.84 6.51
N SER A 50 -19.82 -31.61 5.91
CA SER A 50 -19.32 -32.87 6.44
C SER A 50 -17.81 -32.95 6.20
N PHE A 51 -17.07 -33.36 7.23
CA PHE A 51 -15.62 -33.35 7.25
C PHE A 51 -15.10 -34.67 7.83
N LEU A 52 -13.83 -34.98 7.55
CA LEU A 52 -13.19 -36.16 8.13
C LEU A 52 -13.02 -35.97 9.63
N GLU A 53 -13.45 -36.96 10.41
CA GLU A 53 -13.24 -36.94 11.86
C GLU A 53 -11.74 -36.86 12.19
N ILE A 54 -11.39 -36.01 13.15
CA ILE A 54 -10.03 -35.89 13.67
C ILE A 54 -9.91 -36.58 15.03
N ASP A 55 -8.73 -37.15 15.29
CA ASP A 55 -8.47 -37.86 16.54
C ASP A 55 -7.83 -36.94 17.60
N ASP A 56 -7.39 -37.51 18.72
CA ASP A 56 -6.73 -36.72 19.77
C ASP A 56 -5.29 -36.34 19.36
N ALA A 57 -4.63 -37.12 18.50
CA ALA A 57 -3.27 -36.85 18.04
C ALA A 57 -3.22 -35.63 17.10
N ASP A 58 -4.29 -35.37 16.33
CA ASP A 58 -4.44 -34.12 15.58
C ASP A 58 -4.43 -32.90 16.52
N LEU A 59 -5.15 -32.96 17.64
CA LEU A 59 -5.18 -31.89 18.64
C LEU A 59 -3.81 -31.67 19.30
N GLU A 60 -3.06 -32.77 19.51
CA GLU A 60 -1.72 -32.76 20.10
C GLU A 60 -0.66 -32.08 19.21
N LEU A 61 -0.95 -31.75 17.96
CA LEU A 61 -0.06 -30.97 17.10
C LEU A 61 0.16 -29.54 17.61
N THR A 62 -0.87 -28.95 18.23
CA THR A 62 -0.81 -27.57 18.74
C THR A 62 -1.03 -27.46 20.25
N HIS A 63 -1.47 -28.54 20.91
CA HIS A 63 -1.76 -28.56 22.34
C HIS A 63 -0.99 -29.69 23.05
N ALA A 64 -0.63 -29.45 24.31
CA ALA A 64 0.00 -30.42 25.17
C ALA A 64 -0.95 -31.61 25.42
N LYS A 65 -0.39 -32.83 25.40
CA LYS A 65 -1.15 -34.06 25.65
C LYS A 65 -1.96 -34.03 26.96
N SER A 66 -1.44 -33.34 27.98
CA SER A 66 -2.13 -33.16 29.26
C SER A 66 -3.42 -32.35 29.11
N MET A 67 -3.40 -31.26 28.34
CA MET A 67 -4.58 -30.44 28.08
C MET A 67 -5.61 -31.22 27.27
N VAL A 68 -5.19 -31.85 26.15
CA VAL A 68 -6.08 -32.64 25.30
C VAL A 68 -6.78 -33.73 26.12
N LYS A 69 -6.01 -34.49 26.91
CA LYS A 69 -6.56 -35.51 27.79
C LYS A 69 -7.57 -34.95 28.79
N GLU A 70 -7.22 -33.88 29.50
CA GLU A 70 -8.11 -33.29 30.51
C GLU A 70 -9.43 -32.78 29.91
N MET A 71 -9.37 -32.18 28.72
CA MET A 71 -10.54 -31.67 28.02
C MET A 71 -11.41 -32.82 27.48
N VAL A 72 -10.81 -33.86 26.88
CA VAL A 72 -11.54 -35.02 26.33
C VAL A 72 -12.23 -35.85 27.43
N GLU A 73 -11.65 -35.92 28.63
CA GLU A 73 -12.25 -36.60 29.79
C GLU A 73 -13.59 -35.98 30.23
N SER A 74 -13.91 -34.75 29.81
CA SER A 74 -15.20 -34.11 30.11
C SER A 74 -16.40 -34.91 29.59
N LYS A 75 -16.24 -35.71 28.52
CA LYS A 75 -17.28 -36.58 27.95
C LYS A 75 -17.79 -37.65 28.91
N THR A 76 -17.04 -37.94 29.97
CA THR A 76 -17.38 -38.96 30.97
C THR A 76 -17.89 -38.36 32.28
N LYS A 77 -17.95 -37.03 32.38
CA LYS A 77 -18.31 -36.27 33.57
C LYS A 77 -19.78 -35.83 33.51
N THR A 78 -20.38 -35.63 34.67
CA THR A 78 -21.67 -34.96 34.80
C THR A 78 -21.54 -33.46 34.48
N GLN A 79 -22.64 -32.80 34.12
CA GLN A 79 -22.61 -31.35 33.82
C GLN A 79 -22.11 -30.50 35.02
N GLU A 80 -22.40 -30.91 36.27
CA GLU A 80 -21.88 -30.23 37.47
C GLU A 80 -20.34 -30.34 37.56
N GLU A 81 -19.79 -31.52 37.27
CA GLU A 81 -18.34 -31.74 37.23
C GLU A 81 -17.66 -30.98 36.07
N ILE A 82 -18.34 -30.89 34.91
CA ILE A 82 -17.87 -30.07 33.78
C ILE A 82 -17.84 -28.59 34.18
N ASN A 83 -18.92 -28.07 34.79
CA ASN A 83 -18.96 -26.68 35.25
C ASN A 83 -17.84 -26.39 36.24
N SER A 84 -17.62 -27.26 37.23
CA SER A 84 -16.52 -27.11 38.21
C SER A 84 -15.13 -27.22 37.58
N GLN A 85 -14.98 -27.98 36.48
CA GLN A 85 -13.76 -27.97 35.69
C GLN A 85 -13.56 -26.63 34.98
N CYS A 86 -14.60 -26.09 34.34
CA CYS A 86 -14.56 -24.82 33.63
C CYS A 86 -14.24 -23.62 34.54
N GLU A 87 -14.69 -23.63 35.80
CA GLU A 87 -14.39 -22.59 36.81
C GLU A 87 -12.88 -22.36 37.06
N LYS A 88 -12.03 -23.31 36.65
CA LYS A 88 -10.56 -23.18 36.76
C LYS A 88 -9.96 -22.30 35.67
N TYR A 89 -10.69 -22.09 34.58
CA TYR A 89 -10.24 -21.40 33.39
C TYR A 89 -10.99 -20.09 33.22
N ASP A 90 -10.34 -19.13 32.57
CA ASP A 90 -10.92 -17.80 32.38
C ASP A 90 -11.94 -17.81 31.25
N SER A 91 -13.18 -17.44 31.57
CA SER A 91 -14.31 -17.31 30.63
C SER A 91 -14.54 -18.53 29.74
N ILE A 92 -14.56 -19.74 30.32
CA ILE A 92 -14.88 -20.99 29.61
C ILE A 92 -16.20 -21.58 30.12
N PHE A 93 -16.99 -22.10 29.19
CA PHE A 93 -18.11 -23.00 29.49
C PHE A 93 -18.04 -24.20 28.56
N MET A 94 -18.57 -25.34 29.03
CA MET A 94 -18.61 -26.57 28.25
C MET A 94 -19.84 -27.40 28.62
N THR A 95 -20.17 -28.33 27.74
CA THR A 95 -21.17 -29.40 27.84
C THR A 95 -20.51 -30.72 27.47
N GLU A 96 -21.20 -31.84 27.69
CA GLU A 96 -20.74 -33.17 27.27
C GLU A 96 -20.40 -33.26 25.76
N ASN A 97 -21.04 -32.43 24.92
CA ASN A 97 -20.83 -32.41 23.47
C ASN A 97 -19.75 -31.42 23.02
N SER A 98 -19.27 -30.53 23.89
CA SER A 98 -18.40 -29.41 23.48
C SER A 98 -17.10 -29.86 22.83
N ILE A 99 -16.53 -30.97 23.28
CA ILE A 99 -15.32 -31.56 22.66
C ILE A 99 -15.61 -32.10 21.26
N LYS A 100 -16.79 -32.71 21.06
CA LYS A 100 -17.20 -33.17 19.73
C LYS A 100 -17.33 -31.96 18.80
N VAL A 101 -18.04 -30.92 19.23
CA VAL A 101 -18.25 -29.69 18.47
C VAL A 101 -16.92 -28.99 18.13
N ALA A 102 -15.98 -28.92 19.08
CA ALA A 102 -14.65 -28.35 18.84
C ALA A 102 -13.84 -29.16 17.81
N LYS A 103 -13.84 -30.49 17.90
CA LYS A 103 -13.20 -31.36 16.91
C LYS A 103 -13.81 -31.21 15.52
N ASP A 104 -15.13 -31.12 15.47
CA ASP A 104 -15.94 -30.88 14.29
C ASP A 104 -15.59 -29.53 13.63
N GLY A 105 -15.36 -28.47 14.42
CA GLY A 105 -14.86 -27.18 13.94
C GLY A 105 -13.45 -27.26 13.37
N ILE A 106 -12.53 -27.94 14.05
CA ILE A 106 -11.16 -28.13 13.58
C ILE A 106 -11.11 -28.98 12.30
N ALA A 107 -11.94 -30.03 12.21
CA ALA A 107 -12.06 -30.85 11.00
C ALA A 107 -12.45 -30.02 9.77
N CYS A 108 -13.39 -29.07 9.95
CA CYS A 108 -13.77 -28.11 8.91
C CYS A 108 -12.57 -27.25 8.48
N VAL A 109 -11.88 -26.63 9.44
CA VAL A 109 -10.76 -25.73 9.17
C VAL A 109 -9.59 -26.45 8.49
N ARG A 110 -9.28 -27.68 8.91
CA ARG A 110 -8.24 -28.51 8.28
C ARG A 110 -8.63 -28.95 6.86
N ASP A 111 -9.87 -29.43 6.64
CA ASP A 111 -10.31 -29.83 5.30
C ASP A 111 -10.27 -28.66 4.31
N LEU A 112 -10.78 -27.49 4.71
CA LEU A 112 -10.71 -26.28 3.87
C LEU A 112 -9.26 -25.89 3.57
N THR A 113 -8.38 -25.92 4.58
CA THR A 113 -6.95 -25.61 4.39
C THR A 113 -6.29 -26.56 3.39
N ASN A 114 -6.49 -27.87 3.58
CA ASN A 114 -5.96 -28.91 2.70
C ASN A 114 -6.40 -28.68 1.24
N ARG A 115 -7.71 -28.45 1.01
CA ARG A 115 -8.24 -28.20 -0.34
C ARG A 115 -7.68 -26.95 -1.00
N ILE A 116 -7.48 -25.88 -0.24
CA ILE A 116 -6.88 -24.65 -0.77
C ILE A 116 -5.40 -24.87 -1.11
N MET A 117 -4.65 -25.56 -0.25
CA MET A 117 -3.25 -25.87 -0.48
C MET A 117 -3.03 -26.79 -1.68
N LEU A 118 -3.92 -27.76 -1.89
CA LEU A 118 -3.93 -28.65 -3.06
C LEU A 118 -4.42 -27.98 -4.35
N GLY A 119 -4.88 -26.71 -4.29
CA GLY A 119 -5.38 -25.96 -5.43
C GLY A 119 -6.78 -26.38 -5.90
N GLU A 120 -7.52 -27.16 -5.11
CA GLU A 120 -8.93 -27.52 -5.38
C GLU A 120 -9.86 -26.29 -5.24
N ALA A 121 -9.46 -25.35 -4.38
CA ALA A 121 -10.11 -24.06 -4.18
C ALA A 121 -9.09 -22.93 -4.08
N MET A 122 -9.52 -21.69 -4.33
CA MET A 122 -8.64 -20.54 -4.14
C MET A 122 -8.57 -20.09 -2.70
N ASN A 123 -9.71 -20.09 -2.02
CA ASN A 123 -9.89 -19.54 -0.68
C ASN A 123 -11.14 -20.13 -0.03
N GLY A 124 -11.38 -19.79 1.24
CA GLY A 124 -12.62 -20.19 1.90
C GLY A 124 -12.91 -19.47 3.21
N PHE A 125 -14.09 -19.75 3.75
CA PHE A 125 -14.54 -19.31 5.08
C PHE A 125 -15.07 -20.49 5.89
N ALA A 126 -14.39 -20.83 6.97
CA ALA A 126 -14.87 -21.74 8.00
C ALA A 126 -15.77 -20.98 8.99
N VAL A 127 -17.08 -21.15 8.87
CA VAL A 127 -18.08 -20.58 9.79
C VAL A 127 -18.29 -21.58 10.92
N ILE A 128 -17.44 -21.51 11.95
CA ILE A 128 -17.33 -22.51 13.01
C ILE A 128 -17.47 -21.92 14.42
N ARG A 129 -17.72 -22.80 15.39
CA ARG A 129 -17.62 -22.56 16.84
C ARG A 129 -17.32 -23.88 17.56
N PRO A 130 -16.81 -23.86 18.80
CA PRO A 130 -16.31 -22.69 19.55
C PRO A 130 -15.15 -21.96 18.83
N PRO A 131 -14.91 -20.67 19.15
CA PRO A 131 -13.73 -19.94 18.65
C PRO A 131 -12.42 -20.58 19.14
N GLY A 132 -11.27 -20.09 18.68
CA GLY A 132 -9.97 -20.72 18.93
C GLY A 132 -8.82 -19.82 19.39
N HIS A 133 -8.76 -18.56 18.99
CA HIS A 133 -7.52 -17.76 19.11
C HIS A 133 -6.99 -17.51 20.54
N HIS A 134 -7.82 -17.67 21.58
CA HIS A 134 -7.40 -17.55 22.99
C HIS A 134 -6.83 -18.84 23.59
N ALA A 135 -7.13 -20.01 23.02
CA ALA A 135 -6.62 -21.28 23.51
C ALA A 135 -5.11 -21.35 23.22
N ASP A 136 -4.30 -21.52 24.27
CA ASP A 136 -2.87 -21.77 24.13
C ASP A 136 -2.58 -23.27 24.20
N SER A 137 -1.31 -23.64 24.06
CA SER A 137 -0.91 -25.05 24.06
C SER A 137 -1.26 -25.81 25.36
N SER A 138 -1.58 -25.14 26.45
CA SER A 138 -1.70 -25.72 27.78
C SER A 138 -3.07 -25.54 28.44
N GLN A 139 -3.87 -24.57 28.01
CA GLN A 139 -5.17 -24.28 28.63
C GLN A 139 -6.19 -23.67 27.65
N PRO A 140 -7.49 -23.95 27.84
CA PRO A 140 -8.57 -23.20 27.21
C PRO A 140 -8.72 -21.81 27.86
N CYS A 141 -9.25 -20.84 27.11
CA CYS A 141 -9.50 -19.48 27.59
C CYS A 141 -10.51 -18.76 26.68
N GLY A 142 -11.34 -17.85 27.22
CA GLY A 142 -12.14 -16.91 26.42
C GLY A 142 -13.03 -17.60 25.38
N PHE A 143 -13.88 -18.52 25.81
CA PHE A 143 -14.73 -19.36 24.97
C PHE A 143 -13.99 -20.34 24.03
N CYS A 144 -12.65 -20.29 23.97
CA CYS A 144 -11.84 -21.13 23.10
C CYS A 144 -11.37 -22.40 23.82
N ILE A 145 -11.80 -23.56 23.33
CA ILE A 145 -11.37 -24.86 23.88
C ILE A 145 -10.04 -25.29 23.26
N PHE A 146 -9.92 -25.17 21.94
CA PHE A 146 -8.73 -25.53 21.16
C PHE A 146 -8.49 -24.46 20.09
N ASN A 147 -7.24 -24.26 19.69
CA ASN A 147 -6.88 -23.23 18.73
C ASN A 147 -7.09 -23.67 17.27
N ASN A 148 -8.21 -23.23 16.67
CA ASN A 148 -8.61 -23.54 15.30
C ASN A 148 -7.59 -23.03 14.26
N VAL A 149 -7.12 -21.79 14.42
CA VAL A 149 -6.20 -21.15 13.47
C VAL A 149 -4.80 -21.74 13.54
N ALA A 150 -4.34 -22.15 14.73
CA ALA A 150 -3.10 -22.92 14.85
C ALA A 150 -3.22 -24.29 14.13
N GLN A 151 -4.37 -24.95 14.21
CA GLN A 151 -4.62 -26.20 13.49
C GLN A 151 -4.66 -26.03 11.96
N ALA A 152 -5.20 -24.89 11.47
CA ALA A 152 -5.08 -24.53 10.06
C ALA A 152 -3.60 -24.37 9.65
N ALA A 153 -2.80 -23.71 10.48
CA ALA A 153 -1.38 -23.50 10.18
C ALA A 153 -0.62 -24.83 10.08
N GLU A 154 -0.85 -25.77 11.00
CA GLU A 154 -0.25 -27.11 10.95
C GLU A 154 -0.67 -27.90 9.68
N GLU A 155 -1.94 -27.82 9.29
CA GLU A 155 -2.41 -28.44 8.04
C GLU A 155 -1.78 -27.79 6.79
N ALA A 156 -1.58 -26.48 6.80
CA ALA A 156 -0.88 -25.79 5.71
C ALA A 156 0.60 -26.19 5.65
N PHE A 157 1.28 -26.32 6.81
CA PHE A 157 2.65 -26.83 6.88
C PHE A 157 2.75 -28.26 6.35
N PHE A 158 1.80 -29.13 6.72
CA PHE A 158 1.73 -30.50 6.21
C PHE A 158 1.63 -30.54 4.67
N ASN A 159 0.92 -29.58 4.08
CA ASN A 159 0.76 -29.43 2.63
C ASN A 159 1.84 -28.54 1.97
N GLY A 160 2.95 -28.26 2.66
CA GLY A 160 4.14 -27.63 2.06
C GLY A 160 4.19 -26.10 2.12
N ALA A 161 3.35 -25.44 2.92
CA ALA A 161 3.58 -24.04 3.25
C ALA A 161 4.89 -23.89 4.05
N GLU A 162 5.65 -22.83 3.82
CA GLU A 162 6.89 -22.53 4.57
C GLU A 162 6.77 -21.25 5.40
N ARG A 163 5.86 -20.36 4.96
CA ARG A 163 5.58 -19.06 5.56
C ARG A 163 4.07 -18.87 5.64
N ILE A 164 3.54 -18.64 6.82
CA ILE A 164 2.11 -18.46 7.06
C ILE A 164 1.90 -17.12 7.74
N LEU A 165 1.02 -16.29 7.17
CA LEU A 165 0.58 -15.06 7.81
C LEU A 165 -0.73 -15.34 8.52
N ILE A 166 -0.79 -15.05 9.82
CA ILE A 166 -2.02 -15.06 10.60
C ILE A 166 -2.37 -13.60 10.91
N VAL A 167 -3.55 -13.15 10.46
CA VAL A 167 -4.09 -11.82 10.78
C VAL A 167 -5.30 -11.99 11.68
N ASP A 168 -5.20 -11.49 12.90
CA ASP A 168 -6.27 -11.49 13.89
C ASP A 168 -6.97 -10.13 13.91
N LEU A 169 -8.22 -10.14 13.46
CA LEU A 169 -9.11 -8.97 13.37
C LEU A 169 -10.24 -9.01 14.41
N ASP A 170 -10.22 -10.01 15.30
CA ASP A 170 -11.03 -10.00 16.51
C ASP A 170 -10.63 -8.82 17.40
N VAL A 171 -11.59 -8.21 18.08
CA VAL A 171 -11.30 -7.05 18.95
C VAL A 171 -10.47 -7.44 20.17
N HIS A 172 -10.44 -8.72 20.54
CA HIS A 172 -9.61 -9.24 21.61
C HIS A 172 -8.27 -9.74 21.07
N HIS A 173 -7.22 -9.61 21.88
CA HIS A 173 -5.93 -10.18 21.53
C HIS A 173 -5.99 -11.71 21.56
N GLY A 174 -5.64 -12.37 20.46
CA GLY A 174 -5.48 -13.83 20.39
C GLY A 174 -4.17 -14.32 21.02
N GLN A 175 -4.02 -14.10 22.34
CA GLN A 175 -2.85 -14.49 23.13
C GLN A 175 -2.49 -15.97 22.98
N GLY A 176 -3.48 -16.85 22.77
CA GLY A 176 -3.26 -18.27 22.57
C GLY A 176 -2.48 -18.54 21.29
N THR A 177 -2.93 -17.95 20.19
CA THR A 177 -2.23 -18.01 18.89
C THR A 177 -0.84 -17.39 18.97
N GLN A 178 -0.71 -16.22 19.61
CA GLN A 178 0.59 -15.57 19.84
C GLN A 178 1.56 -16.52 20.57
N ARG A 179 1.14 -17.15 21.67
CA ARG A 179 1.99 -18.03 22.48
C ARG A 179 2.42 -19.29 21.74
N ILE A 180 1.53 -19.89 20.94
CA ILE A 180 1.84 -21.11 20.16
C ILE A 180 2.98 -20.84 19.17
N PHE A 181 2.98 -19.68 18.51
CA PHE A 181 3.95 -19.34 17.46
C PHE A 181 5.03 -18.35 17.89
N TYR A 182 5.14 -18.03 19.18
CA TYR A 182 5.99 -16.93 19.68
C TYR A 182 7.48 -17.08 19.33
N GLU A 183 7.95 -18.32 19.18
CA GLU A 183 9.33 -18.63 18.79
C GLU A 183 9.45 -19.16 17.35
N ASP A 184 8.38 -19.17 16.54
CA ASP A 184 8.36 -19.75 15.19
C ASP A 184 8.35 -18.69 14.09
N LYS A 185 9.50 -18.44 13.47
CA LYS A 185 9.64 -17.51 12.33
C LYS A 185 8.91 -17.92 11.04
N ARG A 186 8.40 -19.16 10.96
CA ARG A 186 7.59 -19.60 9.82
C ARG A 186 6.20 -18.97 9.87
N VAL A 187 5.77 -18.48 11.04
CA VAL A 187 4.49 -17.81 11.22
C VAL A 187 4.73 -16.35 11.57
N LEU A 188 4.16 -15.44 10.79
CA LEU A 188 4.03 -14.05 11.16
C LEU A 188 2.63 -13.86 11.76
N TYR A 189 2.54 -13.60 13.07
CA TYR A 189 1.28 -13.29 13.74
C TYR A 189 1.10 -11.77 13.85
N PHE A 190 -0.07 -11.29 13.41
CA PHE A 190 -0.45 -9.88 13.45
C PHE A 190 -1.82 -9.73 14.10
N SER A 191 -1.97 -8.91 15.13
CA SER A 191 -3.25 -8.69 15.82
C SER A 191 -3.54 -7.21 16.01
N ILE A 192 -4.79 -6.81 15.70
CA ILE A 192 -5.35 -5.50 16.05
C ILE A 192 -6.41 -5.73 17.11
N HIS A 193 -6.23 -5.18 18.30
CA HIS A 193 -7.15 -5.47 19.41
C HIS A 193 -7.31 -4.27 20.33
N ARG A 194 -8.47 -4.17 20.99
CA ARG A 194 -8.69 -3.23 22.09
C ARG A 194 -7.77 -3.59 23.25
N TYR A 195 -7.11 -2.58 23.80
CA TYR A 195 -6.15 -2.76 24.87
C TYR A 195 -6.39 -1.77 26.02
N GLU A 196 -6.65 -0.49 25.69
CA GLU A 196 -6.83 0.57 26.69
C GLU A 196 -5.75 0.54 27.78
N HIS A 197 -4.49 0.42 27.35
CA HIS A 197 -3.32 0.30 28.24
C HIS A 197 -3.39 -0.88 29.22
N GLY A 198 -3.91 -2.03 28.75
CA GLY A 198 -4.06 -3.26 29.53
C GLY A 198 -5.32 -3.31 30.42
N VAL A 199 -6.20 -2.30 30.33
CA VAL A 199 -7.47 -2.29 31.06
C VAL A 199 -8.50 -3.19 30.41
N TYR A 200 -8.46 -3.40 29.10
CA TYR A 200 -9.39 -4.30 28.41
C TYR A 200 -8.94 -5.76 28.51
N TRP A 201 -9.90 -6.69 28.56
CA TRP A 201 -9.64 -8.13 28.65
C TRP A 201 -8.85 -8.57 27.39
N PRO A 202 -7.81 -9.42 27.51
CA PRO A 202 -7.45 -10.27 28.66
C PRO A 202 -6.51 -9.65 29.71
N HIS A 203 -6.30 -8.33 29.71
CA HIS A 203 -5.47 -7.62 30.69
C HIS A 203 -4.00 -8.04 30.72
N LEU A 204 -3.46 -8.46 29.57
CA LEU A 204 -2.12 -9.02 29.49
C LEU A 204 -1.09 -7.97 29.03
N PRO A 205 0.01 -7.77 29.76
CA PRO A 205 1.12 -6.96 29.28
C PRO A 205 1.70 -7.43 27.94
N GLU A 206 1.65 -8.74 27.68
CA GLU A 206 2.19 -9.33 26.46
C GLU A 206 1.36 -9.07 25.19
N SER A 207 0.19 -8.43 25.35
CA SER A 207 -0.62 -7.92 24.24
C SER A 207 -0.10 -6.56 23.71
N ASP A 208 0.84 -5.92 24.39
CA ASP A 208 1.37 -4.61 23.96
C ASP A 208 2.31 -4.72 22.74
N PHE A 209 2.61 -3.58 22.12
CA PHE A 209 3.35 -3.50 20.84
C PHE A 209 4.81 -3.97 20.91
N ASP A 210 5.42 -4.01 22.10
CA ASP A 210 6.83 -4.33 22.30
C ASP A 210 7.11 -5.84 22.45
N HIS A 211 6.06 -6.66 22.46
CA HIS A 211 6.14 -8.10 22.51
C HIS A 211 6.22 -8.70 21.10
N ILE A 212 7.43 -8.68 20.53
CA ILE A 212 7.66 -8.99 19.12
C ILE A 212 8.12 -10.43 18.83
N GLY A 213 7.94 -11.37 19.77
CA GLY A 213 8.39 -12.76 19.67
C GLY A 213 9.70 -13.02 20.42
N ALA A 214 10.15 -14.28 20.43
CA ALA A 214 11.37 -14.70 21.11
C ALA A 214 12.17 -15.71 20.29
N GLY A 215 13.42 -15.97 20.71
CA GLY A 215 14.28 -16.96 20.07
C GLY A 215 14.45 -16.70 18.58
N VAL A 216 14.17 -17.72 17.77
CA VAL A 216 14.23 -17.60 16.30
C VAL A 216 13.04 -16.87 15.69
N GLY A 217 11.92 -16.76 16.42
CA GLY A 217 10.70 -16.02 16.04
C GLY A 217 10.72 -14.53 16.41
N LEU A 218 11.84 -14.02 16.96
CA LEU A 218 11.96 -12.59 17.26
C LEU A 218 11.77 -11.72 16.00
N GLY A 219 10.81 -10.80 16.06
CA GLY A 219 10.37 -9.96 14.95
C GLY A 219 9.15 -10.49 14.19
N TYR A 220 8.66 -11.70 14.49
CA TYR A 220 7.54 -12.35 13.78
C TYR A 220 6.21 -12.31 14.56
N ASN A 221 6.14 -11.50 15.62
CA ASN A 221 4.91 -11.15 16.30
C ASN A 221 4.68 -9.64 16.25
N ALA A 222 3.46 -9.22 15.92
CA ALA A 222 3.11 -7.83 15.69
C ALA A 222 1.75 -7.49 16.32
N ASN A 223 1.79 -6.72 17.43
CA ASN A 223 0.60 -6.29 18.15
C ASN A 223 0.32 -4.81 17.90
N ILE A 224 -0.91 -4.48 17.49
CA ILE A 224 -1.44 -3.12 17.44
C ILE A 224 -2.49 -2.98 18.57
N PRO A 225 -2.09 -2.48 19.76
CA PRO A 225 -3.02 -2.21 20.84
C PRO A 225 -3.80 -0.93 20.57
N LEU A 226 -5.12 -1.02 20.45
CA LEU A 226 -6.02 0.12 20.38
C LEU A 226 -6.28 0.65 21.79
N ASN A 227 -5.70 1.81 22.09
CA ASN A 227 -5.73 2.43 23.43
C ASN A 227 -6.95 3.34 23.65
N GLU A 228 -7.85 3.42 22.67
CA GLU A 228 -9.13 4.12 22.77
C GLU A 228 -10.23 3.28 22.12
N THR A 229 -11.45 3.42 22.63
CA THR A 229 -12.66 2.91 21.99
C THR A 229 -13.08 3.79 20.80
N GLY A 230 -14.00 3.29 20.00
CA GLY A 230 -14.55 4.03 18.87
C GLY A 230 -13.60 4.16 17.68
N CYS A 231 -12.65 3.25 17.51
CA CYS A 231 -11.81 3.19 16.31
C CYS A 231 -12.67 2.87 15.08
N THR A 232 -12.52 3.66 14.02
CA THR A 232 -13.35 3.67 12.79
C THR A 232 -12.63 2.99 11.62
N ASP A 233 -13.26 2.91 10.44
CA ASP A 233 -12.59 2.44 9.22
C ASP A 233 -11.27 3.17 8.96
N SER A 234 -11.18 4.47 9.27
CA SER A 234 -9.95 5.26 9.13
C SER A 234 -8.80 4.73 9.97
N ASP A 235 -9.06 4.30 11.21
CA ASP A 235 -8.08 3.71 12.09
C ASP A 235 -7.55 2.38 11.53
N TYR A 236 -8.48 1.48 11.21
CA TYR A 236 -8.15 0.15 10.71
C TYR A 236 -7.47 0.20 9.34
N LEU A 237 -7.94 1.02 8.41
CA LEU A 237 -7.31 1.17 7.10
C LEU A 237 -5.94 1.85 7.18
N SER A 238 -5.73 2.75 8.15
CA SER A 238 -4.39 3.29 8.43
C SER A 238 -3.44 2.19 8.92
N ILE A 239 -3.88 1.30 9.81
CA ILE A 239 -3.10 0.12 10.24
C ILE A 239 -2.80 -0.79 9.04
N LEU A 240 -3.81 -1.04 8.19
CA LEU A 240 -3.68 -1.89 7.01
C LEU A 240 -2.59 -1.39 6.06
N PHE A 241 -2.66 -0.11 5.66
CA PHE A 241 -1.73 0.46 4.68
C PHE A 241 -0.35 0.76 5.27
N HIS A 242 -0.28 1.27 6.49
CA HIS A 242 0.98 1.73 7.06
C HIS A 242 1.77 0.66 7.80
N ILE A 243 1.12 -0.42 8.24
CA ILE A 243 1.77 -1.46 9.04
C ILE A 243 1.63 -2.83 8.39
N LEU A 244 0.39 -3.33 8.28
CA LEU A 244 0.15 -4.74 7.93
C LEU A 244 0.59 -5.08 6.50
N LEU A 245 0.13 -4.34 5.49
CA LEU A 245 0.46 -4.65 4.09
C LEU A 245 1.96 -4.56 3.77
N PRO A 246 2.70 -3.52 4.20
CA PRO A 246 4.14 -3.47 4.01
C PRO A 246 4.86 -4.68 4.63
N LEU A 247 4.49 -5.04 5.87
CA LEU A 247 5.07 -6.16 6.60
C LEU A 247 4.74 -7.50 5.92
N ALA A 248 3.48 -7.71 5.57
CA ALA A 248 2.99 -8.92 4.91
C ALA A 248 3.57 -9.10 3.50
N THR A 249 3.72 -8.01 2.75
CA THR A 249 4.35 -8.02 1.42
C THR A 249 5.82 -8.40 1.51
N GLN A 250 6.55 -7.86 2.50
CA GLN A 250 7.95 -8.23 2.72
C GLN A 250 8.08 -9.69 3.22
N PHE A 251 7.15 -10.17 4.04
CA PHE A 251 7.14 -11.56 4.52
C PHE A 251 6.81 -12.58 3.41
N ASP A 252 6.02 -12.18 2.42
CA ASP A 252 5.61 -13.00 1.26
C ASP A 252 5.08 -14.40 1.69
N PRO A 253 3.90 -14.46 2.32
CA PRO A 253 3.37 -15.71 2.85
C PRO A 253 2.98 -16.69 1.72
N HIS A 254 3.12 -18.00 1.99
CA HIS A 254 2.60 -19.07 1.15
C HIS A 254 1.11 -19.33 1.39
N PHE A 255 0.62 -18.99 2.59
CA PHE A 255 -0.77 -19.13 3.01
C PHE A 255 -1.15 -18.01 3.98
N VAL A 256 -2.38 -17.51 3.89
CA VAL A 256 -2.92 -16.49 4.80
C VAL A 256 -4.10 -17.08 5.58
N ILE A 257 -4.10 -16.91 6.90
CA ILE A 257 -5.23 -17.24 7.77
C ILE A 257 -5.72 -15.96 8.41
N ILE A 258 -7.03 -15.74 8.40
CA ILE A 258 -7.67 -14.61 9.07
C ILE A 258 -8.49 -15.15 10.24
N SER A 259 -8.06 -14.85 11.47
CA SER A 259 -8.89 -14.99 12.67
C SER A 259 -9.92 -13.86 12.63
N ALA A 260 -11.13 -14.21 12.17
CA ALA A 260 -12.18 -13.26 11.86
C ALA A 260 -13.19 -13.16 13.00
N GLY A 261 -12.83 -12.38 14.01
CA GLY A 261 -13.80 -11.88 14.99
C GLY A 261 -14.53 -10.67 14.45
N PHE A 262 -15.85 -10.65 14.60
CA PHE A 262 -16.70 -9.55 14.14
C PHE A 262 -17.12 -8.61 15.29
N ASP A 263 -16.48 -8.73 16.46
CA ASP A 263 -16.71 -7.89 17.63
C ASP A 263 -15.97 -6.55 17.58
N SER A 264 -15.08 -6.37 16.61
CA SER A 264 -14.53 -5.06 16.23
C SER A 264 -15.55 -4.16 15.49
N LEU A 265 -16.70 -4.71 15.10
CA LEU A 265 -17.70 -3.98 14.33
C LEU A 265 -18.51 -2.96 15.16
N ILE A 266 -18.97 -1.92 14.48
CA ILE A 266 -19.97 -0.99 15.01
C ILE A 266 -21.22 -1.75 15.51
N GLY A 267 -21.61 -1.44 16.75
CA GLY A 267 -22.80 -2.01 17.38
C GLY A 267 -22.56 -3.37 18.03
N ASP A 268 -21.32 -3.89 18.05
CA ASP A 268 -20.99 -5.01 18.91
C ASP A 268 -21.05 -4.60 20.40
N PRO A 269 -21.69 -5.40 21.26
CA PRO A 269 -21.86 -5.06 22.67
C PRO A 269 -20.59 -5.16 23.51
N LEU A 270 -19.56 -5.88 23.07
CA LEU A 270 -18.35 -6.14 23.86
C LEU A 270 -17.14 -5.33 23.35
N GLY A 271 -17.00 -5.18 22.03
CA GLY A 271 -15.79 -4.57 21.45
C GLY A 271 -15.68 -3.06 21.63
N GLY A 272 -16.79 -2.32 21.52
CA GLY A 272 -16.79 -0.85 21.66
C GLY A 272 -16.06 -0.10 20.54
N MET A 273 -15.92 -0.73 19.36
CA MET A 273 -15.31 -0.14 18.16
C MET A 273 -16.38 0.30 17.15
N LEU A 274 -15.95 0.98 16.08
CA LEU A 274 -16.83 1.54 15.03
C LEU A 274 -16.40 1.10 13.63
N LEU A 275 -15.69 -0.03 13.50
CA LEU A 275 -15.36 -0.60 12.19
C LEU A 275 -16.66 -1.00 11.48
N THR A 276 -16.85 -0.56 10.25
CA THR A 276 -18.04 -0.94 9.47
C THR A 276 -17.84 -2.31 8.84
N PRO A 277 -18.92 -3.05 8.54
CA PRO A 277 -18.82 -4.28 7.74
C PRO A 277 -18.14 -4.07 6.38
N ASP A 278 -18.27 -2.88 5.79
CA ASP A 278 -17.58 -2.52 4.55
C ASP A 278 -16.08 -2.36 4.78
N GLY A 279 -15.67 -1.57 5.77
CA GLY A 279 -14.28 -1.41 6.22
C GLY A 279 -13.60 -2.75 6.52
N TYR A 280 -14.29 -3.66 7.20
CA TYR A 280 -13.80 -5.03 7.46
C TYR A 280 -13.51 -5.79 6.16
N SER A 281 -14.42 -5.73 5.18
CA SER A 281 -14.27 -6.46 3.91
C SER A 281 -13.06 -5.99 3.07
N HIS A 282 -12.59 -4.76 3.28
CA HIS A 282 -11.38 -4.25 2.63
C HIS A 282 -10.10 -4.95 3.13
N PHE A 283 -10.05 -5.45 4.36
CA PHE A 283 -8.93 -6.28 4.83
C PHE A 283 -8.86 -7.59 4.05
N ILE A 284 -10.01 -8.27 3.93
CA ILE A 284 -10.12 -9.51 3.17
C ILE A 284 -9.67 -9.28 1.72
N TYR A 285 -10.08 -8.15 1.14
CA TYR A 285 -9.69 -7.79 -0.22
C TYR A 285 -8.17 -7.65 -0.35
N HIS A 286 -7.53 -6.80 0.45
CA HIS A 286 -6.10 -6.58 0.28
C HIS A 286 -5.26 -7.81 0.64
N LEU A 287 -5.63 -8.56 1.68
CA LEU A 287 -4.92 -9.78 2.08
C LEU A 287 -5.05 -10.91 1.05
N LYS A 288 -6.14 -10.94 0.27
CA LYS A 288 -6.31 -11.87 -0.86
C LYS A 288 -5.31 -11.63 -2.01
N SER A 289 -4.62 -10.48 -2.06
CA SER A 289 -3.50 -10.28 -3.00
C SER A 289 -2.26 -11.11 -2.66
N LEU A 290 -2.13 -11.54 -1.42
CA LEU A 290 -0.98 -12.30 -0.93
C LEU A 290 -1.19 -13.80 -1.19
N ALA A 291 -0.12 -14.58 -1.07
CA ALA A 291 -0.18 -16.05 -1.16
C ALA A 291 -0.89 -16.58 -2.44
N GLN A 292 -0.91 -15.78 -3.51
CA GLN A 292 -1.66 -16.08 -4.75
C GLN A 292 -3.16 -16.32 -4.52
N GLY A 293 -3.74 -15.65 -3.53
CA GLY A 293 -5.13 -15.80 -3.11
C GLY A 293 -5.41 -16.98 -2.18
N ARG A 294 -4.40 -17.81 -1.83
CA ARG A 294 -4.54 -18.91 -0.85
C ARG A 294 -4.79 -18.35 0.55
N LEU A 295 -6.07 -18.23 0.88
CA LEU A 295 -6.53 -17.54 2.08
C LEU A 295 -7.70 -18.28 2.72
N LEU A 296 -7.63 -18.50 4.03
CA LEU A 296 -8.72 -19.04 4.83
C LEU A 296 -9.18 -18.02 5.86
N VAL A 297 -10.48 -17.70 5.86
CA VAL A 297 -11.14 -16.95 6.93
C VAL A 297 -11.70 -17.96 7.94
N VAL A 298 -11.47 -17.75 9.23
CA VAL A 298 -11.95 -18.61 10.32
C VAL A 298 -12.72 -17.76 11.31
N LEU A 299 -13.99 -18.10 11.57
CA LEU A 299 -14.83 -17.32 12.49
C LEU A 299 -14.30 -17.42 13.94
N GLU A 300 -14.14 -16.27 14.60
CA GLU A 300 -13.78 -16.15 16.03
C GLU A 300 -14.95 -15.53 16.81
N GLY A 301 -14.79 -14.33 17.41
CA GLY A 301 -15.80 -13.56 18.13
C GLY A 301 -16.80 -12.79 17.26
N GLY A 302 -17.57 -11.89 17.87
CA GLY A 302 -18.68 -11.15 17.24
C GLY A 302 -20.05 -11.54 17.80
N TYR A 303 -20.64 -10.61 18.56
CA TYR A 303 -21.75 -10.89 19.47
C TYR A 303 -22.98 -10.02 19.19
N ASN A 304 -22.89 -9.07 18.26
CA ASN A 304 -24.06 -8.61 17.51
C ASN A 304 -24.29 -9.54 16.31
N HIS A 305 -25.28 -10.43 16.41
CA HIS A 305 -25.46 -11.50 15.41
C HIS A 305 -25.80 -10.94 14.03
N GLN A 306 -26.59 -9.87 13.97
CA GLN A 306 -26.99 -9.27 12.70
C GLN A 306 -25.80 -8.59 12.02
N MET A 307 -25.00 -7.82 12.76
CA MET A 307 -23.83 -7.15 12.20
C MET A 307 -22.75 -8.14 11.77
N SER A 308 -22.53 -9.20 12.55
CA SER A 308 -21.65 -10.31 12.20
C SER A 308 -22.09 -10.99 10.89
N ALA A 309 -23.40 -11.20 10.72
CA ALA A 309 -23.95 -11.77 9.49
C ALA A 309 -23.76 -10.86 8.26
N VAL A 310 -23.90 -9.54 8.43
CA VAL A 310 -23.62 -8.55 7.37
C VAL A 310 -22.14 -8.55 6.98
N ALA A 311 -21.22 -8.56 7.96
CA ALA A 311 -19.79 -8.60 7.69
C ALA A 311 -19.36 -9.92 7.04
N ALA A 312 -19.84 -11.06 7.53
CA ALA A 312 -19.61 -12.36 6.92
C ALA A 312 -20.06 -12.39 5.45
N GLN A 313 -21.24 -11.84 5.16
CA GLN A 313 -21.75 -11.72 3.79
C GLN A 313 -20.81 -10.92 2.88
N LYS A 314 -20.35 -9.75 3.34
CA LYS A 314 -19.41 -8.91 2.58
C LYS A 314 -18.04 -9.57 2.40
N CYS A 315 -17.55 -10.27 3.42
CA CYS A 315 -16.31 -11.05 3.34
C CYS A 315 -16.40 -12.14 2.26
N VAL A 316 -17.47 -12.96 2.25
CA VAL A 316 -17.64 -14.00 1.22
C VAL A 316 -17.80 -13.40 -0.17
N ARG A 317 -18.50 -12.26 -0.30
CA ARG A 317 -18.61 -11.53 -1.58
C ARG A 317 -17.23 -11.14 -2.13
N VAL A 318 -16.32 -10.68 -1.27
CA VAL A 318 -14.93 -10.36 -1.65
C VAL A 318 -14.11 -11.63 -1.98
N LEU A 319 -14.29 -12.71 -1.22
CA LEU A 319 -13.65 -14.00 -1.51
C LEU A 319 -14.03 -14.51 -2.91
N LEU A 320 -15.29 -14.34 -3.31
CA LEU A 320 -15.83 -14.64 -4.64
C LEU A 320 -15.29 -13.75 -5.77
N GLY A 321 -14.52 -12.69 -5.47
CA GLY A 321 -13.86 -11.85 -6.48
C GLY A 321 -14.52 -10.50 -6.74
N HIS A 322 -15.56 -10.13 -6.00
CA HIS A 322 -16.14 -8.80 -6.12
C HIS A 322 -15.31 -7.77 -5.36
N ALA A 323 -15.34 -6.52 -5.85
CA ALA A 323 -14.80 -5.41 -5.08
C ALA A 323 -15.63 -5.17 -3.80
N PRO A 324 -14.99 -4.76 -2.69
CA PRO A 324 -15.70 -4.27 -1.52
C PRO A 324 -16.53 -3.03 -1.89
N TYR A 325 -17.61 -2.80 -1.15
CA TYR A 325 -18.28 -1.50 -1.22
C TYR A 325 -17.42 -0.45 -0.52
N PRO A 326 -17.61 0.86 -0.81
CA PRO A 326 -16.73 1.89 -0.28
C PRO A 326 -16.73 1.96 1.25
N ALA A 327 -15.53 1.97 1.84
CA ALA A 327 -15.32 2.26 3.26
C ALA A 327 -15.65 3.73 3.62
N SER A 328 -15.94 3.98 4.90
CA SER A 328 -16.25 5.30 5.43
C SER A 328 -15.01 5.98 6.01
N MET A 329 -14.41 6.91 5.26
CA MET A 329 -13.19 7.63 5.64
C MET A 329 -13.45 9.10 6.04
N GLU A 330 -14.55 9.36 6.75
CA GLU A 330 -14.99 10.73 7.09
C GLU A 330 -14.11 11.37 8.16
N GLU A 331 -13.68 10.59 9.15
CA GLU A 331 -12.88 11.05 10.29
C GLU A 331 -11.38 10.72 10.09
N PRO A 332 -10.45 11.54 10.62
CA PRO A 332 -9.04 11.15 10.68
C PRO A 332 -8.82 9.92 11.56
N PRO A 333 -7.75 9.13 11.35
CA PRO A 333 -7.35 8.13 12.33
C PRO A 333 -7.05 8.78 13.68
N LYS A 334 -7.38 8.08 14.76
CA LYS A 334 -7.13 8.54 16.13
C LYS A 334 -5.65 8.64 16.42
N GLU A 335 -5.34 9.56 17.33
CA GLU A 335 -3.98 9.77 17.80
C GLU A 335 -3.37 8.55 18.47
N SER A 336 -4.14 7.87 19.32
CA SER A 336 -3.75 6.61 19.94
C SER A 336 -3.45 5.51 18.91
N THR A 337 -4.27 5.37 17.86
CA THR A 337 -4.06 4.38 16.78
C THR A 337 -2.74 4.62 16.06
N VAL A 338 -2.50 5.87 15.63
CA VAL A 338 -1.27 6.25 14.94
C VAL A 338 -0.05 6.06 15.85
N THR A 339 -0.18 6.40 17.14
CA THR A 339 0.86 6.16 18.14
C THR A 339 1.20 4.68 18.26
N SER A 340 0.20 3.78 18.35
CA SER A 340 0.41 2.33 18.40
C SER A 340 1.11 1.81 17.14
N CYS A 341 0.74 2.31 15.96
CA CYS A 341 1.40 1.97 14.70
C CYS A 341 2.88 2.37 14.69
N VAL A 342 3.16 3.62 15.06
CA VAL A 342 4.53 4.16 15.09
C VAL A 342 5.39 3.44 16.13
N ASN A 343 4.83 3.12 17.30
CA ASN A 343 5.49 2.35 18.33
C ASN A 343 5.87 0.95 17.85
N LEU A 344 4.93 0.22 17.25
CA LEU A 344 5.21 -1.10 16.69
C LEU A 344 6.28 -1.03 15.58
N ALA A 345 6.16 -0.09 14.65
CA ALA A 345 7.15 0.10 13.61
C ALA A 345 8.54 0.42 14.19
N SER A 346 8.61 1.15 15.30
CA SER A 346 9.87 1.50 15.95
C SER A 346 10.63 0.31 16.52
N VAL A 347 9.92 -0.73 16.96
CA VAL A 347 10.53 -1.97 17.48
C VAL A 347 10.79 -2.98 16.36
N LEU A 348 9.90 -3.07 15.36
CA LEU A 348 10.03 -4.01 14.25
C LEU A 348 11.02 -3.57 13.16
N ARG A 349 11.36 -2.28 13.04
CA ARG A 349 12.32 -1.78 12.04
C ARG A 349 13.69 -2.45 12.07
N HIS A 350 14.09 -3.01 13.21
CA HIS A 350 15.36 -3.74 13.33
C HIS A 350 15.33 -5.11 12.64
N HIS A 351 14.13 -5.59 12.31
CA HIS A 351 13.86 -6.88 11.70
C HIS A 351 13.28 -6.73 10.28
N TRP A 352 12.62 -5.61 9.99
CA TRP A 352 11.88 -5.39 8.74
C TRP A 352 12.17 -4.02 8.10
N ASN A 353 12.89 -4.04 6.98
CA ASN A 353 13.25 -2.85 6.21
C ASN A 353 12.03 -2.07 5.65
N CYS A 354 10.84 -2.68 5.53
CA CYS A 354 9.62 -1.97 5.14
C CYS A 354 9.25 -0.82 6.10
N PHE A 355 9.85 -0.79 7.30
CA PHE A 355 9.73 0.27 8.30
C PHE A 355 10.91 1.26 8.31
N ASP A 356 11.91 1.13 7.44
CA ASP A 356 13.04 2.07 7.36
C ASP A 356 12.61 3.49 6.98
N TYR A 357 11.46 3.61 6.31
CA TYR A 357 10.82 4.90 6.03
C TYR A 357 10.26 5.56 7.29
N PHE A 358 9.96 4.84 8.38
CA PHE A 358 9.63 5.49 9.64
C PHE A 358 10.90 6.15 10.20
N PRO A 359 10.83 7.39 10.70
CA PRO A 359 11.98 8.08 11.28
C PRO A 359 12.56 7.27 12.45
N SER A 360 13.89 7.30 12.61
CA SER A 360 14.57 6.63 13.73
C SER A 360 14.19 7.26 15.06
N ARG A 361 14.25 6.49 16.16
CA ARG A 361 13.99 6.97 17.52
C ARG A 361 14.86 8.19 17.90
N ALA A 362 16.04 8.34 17.28
CA ALA A 362 16.90 9.51 17.44
C ALA A 362 16.39 10.77 16.71
N THR A 363 15.74 10.59 15.55
CA THR A 363 15.15 11.66 14.73
C THR A 363 13.69 11.98 15.07
N MET A 364 13.02 11.14 15.86
CA MET A 364 11.64 11.37 16.29
C MET A 364 11.55 12.46 17.37
N ARG A 365 11.60 13.72 16.96
CA ARG A 365 10.80 14.76 17.60
C ARG A 365 9.56 14.93 16.74
N LEU A 366 8.54 14.11 16.98
CA LEU A 366 7.22 14.36 16.44
C LEU A 366 6.87 15.82 16.81
N ALA A 367 6.58 16.65 15.82
CA ALA A 367 5.90 17.91 16.13
C ALA A 367 4.61 17.53 16.87
N GLU A 368 4.49 18.06 18.08
CA GLU A 368 3.32 18.01 18.96
C GLU A 368 2.93 16.67 19.62
N TRP A 369 3.44 15.50 19.20
CA TRP A 369 3.06 14.22 19.83
C TRP A 369 4.19 13.57 20.64
N PRO A 370 3.95 13.16 21.89
CA PRO A 370 4.99 12.50 22.66
C PRO A 370 5.16 11.07 22.11
N VAL A 371 6.35 10.74 21.61
CA VAL A 371 6.78 9.34 21.49
C VAL A 371 6.91 8.83 22.91
N VAL A 372 5.79 8.34 23.45
CA VAL A 372 5.74 7.89 24.83
C VAL A 372 6.13 6.42 24.81
N ASN A 373 7.28 6.13 25.39
CA ASN A 373 7.37 4.98 26.27
C ASN A 373 7.03 5.56 27.65
N PRO A 374 5.75 5.71 28.03
CA PRO A 374 5.48 5.89 29.44
C PRO A 374 5.85 4.54 30.02
N LYS A 375 6.58 4.51 31.12
CA LYS A 375 6.40 3.37 32.02
C LYS A 375 4.92 3.37 32.36
N ILE A 376 4.11 2.60 31.65
CA ILE A 376 2.68 2.47 31.93
C ILE A 376 2.64 1.68 33.23
N GLU A 377 2.29 2.36 34.31
CA GLU A 377 1.86 1.67 35.52
C GLU A 377 0.58 0.93 35.16
N PHE A 378 0.69 -0.38 34.97
CA PHE A 378 -0.46 -1.27 34.83
C PHE A 378 -1.35 -1.07 36.07
N LYS A 379 -2.47 -0.38 35.89
CA LYS A 379 -3.54 -0.35 36.89
C LYS A 379 -4.35 -1.63 36.75
N TYR A 380 -3.71 -2.74 37.09
CA TYR A 380 -4.37 -4.03 37.20
C TYR A 380 -5.29 -4.00 38.43
N ASP A 381 -6.60 -4.04 38.20
CA ASP A 381 -7.57 -4.37 39.25
C ASP A 381 -7.75 -5.90 39.27
N PRO A 382 -7.29 -6.61 40.33
CA PRO A 382 -7.44 -8.05 40.42
C PRO A 382 -8.90 -8.54 40.47
N SER A 383 -9.89 -7.65 40.61
CA SER A 383 -11.31 -7.98 40.67
C SER A 383 -12.02 -8.02 39.31
N SER A 384 -11.41 -7.50 38.23
CA SER A 384 -11.99 -7.44 36.88
C SER A 384 -11.42 -8.52 35.95
N ARG A 385 -11.42 -9.79 36.37
CA ARG A 385 -10.63 -10.84 35.69
C ARG A 385 -11.26 -11.44 34.44
N SER A 386 -12.59 -11.53 34.37
CA SER A 386 -13.26 -12.31 33.33
C SER A 386 -13.79 -11.44 32.22
N ALA A 387 -13.75 -11.96 30.98
CA ALA A 387 -14.53 -11.42 29.87
C ALA A 387 -16.01 -11.26 30.29
N ASP A 388 -16.72 -10.29 29.70
CA ASP A 388 -18.15 -10.10 30.01
C ASP A 388 -18.95 -11.30 29.49
N THR A 389 -19.37 -12.17 30.41
CA THR A 389 -20.21 -13.35 30.15
C THR A 389 -21.69 -13.09 30.46
N GLY A 390 -22.09 -11.82 30.56
CA GLY A 390 -23.47 -11.41 30.84
C GLY A 390 -24.46 -11.75 29.71
N GLU A 391 -25.76 -11.68 30.02
CA GLU A 391 -26.80 -11.89 29.01
C GLU A 391 -26.82 -10.74 27.98
N ILE A 392 -26.86 -11.08 26.70
CA ILE A 392 -27.00 -10.10 25.61
C ILE A 392 -28.38 -10.21 24.96
N ILE A 393 -29.12 -9.11 24.97
CA ILE A 393 -30.45 -9.02 24.35
C ILE A 393 -30.30 -8.50 22.92
N GLN A 394 -30.30 -9.41 21.94
CA GLN A 394 -30.10 -9.09 20.52
C GLN A 394 -31.11 -8.06 19.97
N SER A 395 -32.34 -8.00 20.50
CA SER A 395 -33.36 -7.03 20.05
C SER A 395 -33.04 -5.58 20.40
N ASP A 396 -32.15 -5.37 21.37
CA ASP A 396 -31.78 -4.04 21.86
C ASP A 396 -30.56 -3.48 21.10
N LEU A 397 -29.87 -4.33 20.33
CA LEU A 397 -28.70 -3.96 19.55
C LEU A 397 -29.09 -3.33 18.22
N SER A 398 -28.21 -2.46 17.72
CA SER A 398 -28.34 -1.89 16.38
C SER A 398 -28.28 -3.00 15.33
N SER A 399 -29.10 -2.86 14.29
CA SER A 399 -29.18 -3.84 13.20
C SER A 399 -29.27 -3.15 11.85
N THR A 400 -28.60 -3.74 10.86
CA THR A 400 -28.75 -3.38 9.45
C THR A 400 -29.46 -4.51 8.73
N LYS A 401 -30.52 -4.17 7.98
CA LYS A 401 -31.26 -5.13 7.16
C LYS A 401 -30.67 -5.17 5.76
N PHE A 402 -30.57 -6.37 5.20
CA PHE A 402 -30.26 -6.55 3.80
C PHE A 402 -31.37 -5.95 2.92
N THR A 403 -30.94 -5.33 1.84
CA THR A 403 -31.75 -4.76 0.78
C THR A 403 -31.52 -5.55 -0.51
N GLU A 404 -32.31 -5.27 -1.56
CA GLU A 404 -32.11 -5.96 -2.85
C GLU A 404 -30.73 -5.72 -3.47
N SER A 405 -30.10 -4.56 -3.18
CA SER A 405 -28.74 -4.24 -3.66
C SER A 405 -27.63 -5.04 -2.99
N ASP A 406 -27.92 -5.71 -1.87
CA ASP A 406 -26.98 -6.60 -1.17
C ASP A 406 -27.00 -8.02 -1.74
N ASN A 407 -27.98 -8.35 -2.58
CA ASN A 407 -28.02 -9.64 -3.26
C ASN A 407 -26.84 -9.80 -4.19
N MET A 408 -26.33 -11.02 -4.29
CA MET A 408 -25.37 -11.35 -5.33
C MET A 408 -25.95 -11.05 -6.71
N PRO A 409 -25.20 -10.33 -7.57
CA PRO A 409 -25.58 -10.16 -8.96
C PRO A 409 -25.84 -11.52 -9.63
N SER A 410 -26.88 -11.59 -10.45
CA SER A 410 -27.16 -12.78 -11.26
C SER A 410 -26.06 -13.03 -12.30
N ASP A 411 -25.55 -11.93 -12.85
CA ASP A 411 -24.58 -11.91 -13.94
C ASP A 411 -23.15 -11.93 -13.39
N GLU A 412 -22.26 -12.59 -14.12
CA GLU A 412 -20.83 -12.54 -13.83
C GLU A 412 -20.26 -11.15 -14.13
N MET A 413 -19.11 -10.85 -13.54
CA MET A 413 -18.38 -9.61 -13.79
C MET A 413 -17.89 -9.58 -15.24
N GLU A 414 -18.13 -8.48 -15.95
CA GLU A 414 -17.75 -8.35 -17.37
C GLU A 414 -16.51 -7.46 -17.48
N THR A 415 -15.41 -8.01 -18.00
CA THR A 415 -14.22 -7.23 -18.35
C THR A 415 -14.22 -6.95 -19.84
N PHE A 416 -14.20 -5.68 -20.22
CA PHE A 416 -14.17 -5.25 -21.61
C PHE A 416 -12.75 -4.99 -22.09
N ILE A 417 -12.42 -5.45 -23.30
CA ILE A 417 -11.16 -5.15 -23.97
C ILE A 417 -11.48 -4.30 -25.19
N TYR A 418 -11.14 -3.02 -25.12
CA TYR A 418 -11.33 -2.07 -26.21
C TYR A 418 -10.05 -1.88 -27.00
N PHE A 419 -10.18 -1.81 -28.32
CA PHE A 419 -9.11 -1.41 -29.23
C PHE A 419 -9.72 -0.76 -30.47
N ASN A 420 -8.89 -0.16 -31.33
CA ASN A 420 -9.33 0.40 -32.60
C ASN A 420 -8.58 -0.25 -33.75
N GLU A 421 -9.31 -0.81 -34.72
CA GLU A 421 -8.70 -1.17 -36.00
C GLU A 421 -8.37 0.09 -36.84
N GLY A 422 -7.24 0.00 -37.55
CA GLY A 422 -6.74 1.07 -38.42
C GLY A 422 -5.99 2.18 -37.68
N ASP A 423 -5.61 1.96 -36.42
CA ASP A 423 -4.65 2.79 -35.71
C ASP A 423 -3.28 2.80 -36.40
N ASP A 424 -2.93 1.72 -37.14
CA ASP A 424 -1.78 1.61 -38.06
C ASP A 424 -1.60 2.81 -39.01
N ALA A 425 -2.64 3.61 -39.27
CA ALA A 425 -2.58 4.80 -40.14
C ALA A 425 -1.90 6.04 -39.52
N HIS A 426 -1.68 6.04 -38.20
CA HIS A 426 -0.81 7.01 -37.53
C HIS A 426 0.56 6.38 -37.32
N PHE A 427 1.59 6.87 -38.00
CA PHE A 427 2.95 6.34 -37.94
C PHE A 427 3.95 7.45 -38.25
N ASP A 428 5.20 7.29 -37.85
CA ASP A 428 6.26 8.24 -38.18
C ASP A 428 6.66 8.09 -39.66
N LEU A 429 6.66 9.20 -40.40
CA LEU A 429 6.97 9.22 -41.83
C LEU A 429 8.49 9.21 -42.10
N GLU A 430 9.31 9.53 -41.11
CA GLU A 430 10.78 9.62 -41.19
C GLU A 430 11.47 8.44 -40.52
N GLU A 431 10.97 8.01 -39.36
CA GLU A 431 11.60 6.97 -38.53
C GLU A 431 10.82 5.65 -38.50
N ASP A 432 11.25 4.68 -39.33
CA ASP A 432 10.69 3.32 -39.33
C ASP A 432 10.72 2.62 -37.95
N ASN A 433 11.64 3.03 -37.08
CA ASN A 433 11.85 2.45 -35.75
C ASN A 433 11.42 3.35 -34.58
N HIS A 434 10.64 4.41 -34.85
CA HIS A 434 10.12 5.30 -33.81
C HIS A 434 9.50 4.50 -32.63
N PRO A 435 9.75 4.87 -31.36
CA PRO A 435 9.27 4.12 -30.20
C PRO A 435 7.74 3.96 -30.19
N GLU A 436 7.02 5.05 -30.42
CA GLU A 436 5.56 5.04 -30.56
C GLU A 436 5.19 4.56 -31.97
N LYS A 437 4.90 3.26 -32.08
CA LYS A 437 4.61 2.59 -33.36
C LYS A 437 3.40 1.67 -33.29
N PRO A 438 2.73 1.39 -34.42
CA PRO A 438 1.53 0.55 -34.42
C PRO A 438 1.75 -0.91 -33.96
N ALA A 439 2.98 -1.41 -33.99
CA ALA A 439 3.29 -2.73 -33.46
C ALA A 439 2.96 -2.87 -31.95
N ARG A 440 2.88 -1.77 -31.19
CA ARG A 440 2.59 -1.77 -29.75
C ARG A 440 1.22 -2.39 -29.42
N THR A 441 0.15 -1.82 -29.96
CA THR A 441 -1.24 -2.28 -29.74
C THR A 441 -1.45 -3.68 -30.34
N ARG A 442 -0.92 -3.92 -31.56
CA ARG A 442 -0.99 -5.24 -32.21
C ARG A 442 -0.33 -6.35 -31.39
N ARG A 443 0.84 -6.09 -30.79
CA ARG A 443 1.55 -7.11 -29.99
C ARG A 443 0.84 -7.40 -28.67
N ILE A 444 0.26 -6.38 -28.02
CA ILE A 444 -0.58 -6.58 -26.83
C ILE A 444 -1.77 -7.49 -27.17
N LEU A 445 -2.58 -7.12 -28.17
CA LEU A 445 -3.76 -7.89 -28.57
C LEU A 445 -3.40 -9.33 -28.95
N LYS A 446 -2.30 -9.51 -29.70
CA LYS A 446 -1.78 -10.85 -30.04
C LYS A 446 -1.43 -11.65 -28.79
N THR A 447 -0.76 -11.05 -27.82
CA THR A 447 -0.35 -11.72 -26.57
C THR A 447 -1.55 -12.09 -25.70
N LEU A 448 -2.54 -11.20 -25.57
CA LEU A 448 -3.80 -11.51 -24.86
C LEU A 448 -4.56 -12.67 -25.54
N LYS A 449 -4.55 -12.72 -26.88
CA LYS A 449 -5.17 -13.81 -27.63
C LYS A 449 -4.41 -15.13 -27.44
N GLU A 450 -3.08 -15.10 -27.52
CA GLU A 450 -2.21 -16.27 -27.37
C GLU A 450 -2.23 -16.86 -25.95
N SER A 451 -2.50 -16.04 -24.92
CA SER A 451 -2.63 -16.50 -23.53
C SER A 451 -3.99 -17.16 -23.21
N GLY A 452 -5.00 -16.97 -24.06
CA GLY A 452 -6.37 -17.41 -23.82
C GLY A 452 -7.18 -16.53 -22.86
N VAL A 453 -6.61 -15.43 -22.32
CA VAL A 453 -7.35 -14.56 -21.38
C VAL A 453 -8.56 -13.89 -22.03
N LEU A 454 -8.48 -13.60 -23.34
CA LEU A 454 -9.58 -12.99 -24.10
C LEU A 454 -10.84 -13.84 -24.16
N GLU A 455 -10.75 -15.16 -23.98
CA GLU A 455 -11.93 -16.05 -23.99
C GLU A 455 -12.89 -15.76 -22.83
N LYS A 456 -12.40 -15.09 -21.78
CA LYS A 456 -13.18 -14.66 -20.62
C LYS A 456 -13.57 -13.17 -20.72
N CYS A 457 -13.06 -12.45 -21.70
CA CYS A 457 -13.29 -11.03 -21.91
C CYS A 457 -14.39 -10.76 -22.93
N ILE A 458 -14.94 -9.55 -22.89
CA ILE A 458 -15.75 -9.01 -23.98
C ILE A 458 -14.86 -8.13 -24.85
N GLU A 459 -14.40 -8.68 -25.97
CA GLU A 459 -13.59 -7.99 -26.96
C GLU A 459 -14.45 -7.00 -27.79
N LYS A 460 -13.96 -5.77 -27.95
CA LYS A 460 -14.62 -4.69 -28.70
C LYS A 460 -13.63 -3.89 -29.54
N ASN A 461 -13.69 -4.09 -30.86
CA ASN A 461 -13.18 -3.12 -31.80
C ASN A 461 -14.12 -1.90 -31.80
N SER A 462 -13.70 -0.79 -31.18
CA SER A 462 -14.51 0.42 -31.14
C SER A 462 -14.39 1.17 -32.47
N GLU A 463 -15.54 1.43 -33.09
CA GLU A 463 -15.66 2.31 -34.26
C GLU A 463 -16.07 3.74 -33.87
N ARG A 464 -16.23 4.01 -32.56
CA ARG A 464 -16.64 5.33 -32.08
C ARG A 464 -15.56 6.36 -32.38
N VAL A 465 -15.99 7.47 -32.98
CA VAL A 465 -15.17 8.65 -33.24
C VAL A 465 -15.65 9.76 -32.33
N ALA A 466 -14.77 10.27 -31.45
CA ALA A 466 -15.13 11.36 -30.55
C ALA A 466 -15.55 12.62 -31.32
N THR A 467 -16.65 13.25 -30.92
CA THR A 467 -17.18 14.45 -31.58
C THR A 467 -16.35 15.68 -31.23
N ASP A 468 -16.54 16.77 -31.98
CA ASP A 468 -15.94 18.06 -31.64
C ASP A 468 -16.33 18.51 -30.23
N GLU A 469 -17.59 18.35 -29.86
CA GLU A 469 -18.11 18.75 -28.54
C GLU A 469 -17.48 17.95 -27.41
N GLU A 470 -17.24 16.66 -27.63
CA GLU A 470 -16.57 15.77 -26.68
C GLU A 470 -15.11 16.15 -26.48
N ILE A 471 -14.35 16.32 -27.58
CA ILE A 471 -12.96 16.77 -27.52
C ILE A 471 -12.86 18.16 -26.85
N ARG A 472 -13.80 19.05 -27.15
CA ARG A 472 -13.88 20.40 -26.56
C ARG A 472 -14.35 20.46 -25.12
N MET A 473 -14.62 19.32 -24.48
CA MET A 473 -14.78 19.30 -23.01
C MET A 473 -13.48 19.66 -22.30
N VAL A 474 -12.33 19.42 -22.95
CA VAL A 474 -10.97 19.66 -22.45
C VAL A 474 -10.20 20.58 -23.39
N HIS A 475 -10.18 20.24 -24.68
CA HIS A 475 -9.27 20.87 -25.63
C HIS A 475 -9.85 22.16 -26.22
N THR A 476 -8.99 23.16 -26.41
CA THR A 476 -9.38 24.43 -26.99
C THR A 476 -9.82 24.27 -28.44
N LYS A 477 -10.74 25.13 -28.87
CA LYS A 477 -11.15 25.20 -30.28
C LYS A 477 -9.95 25.43 -31.21
N LYS A 478 -8.98 26.26 -30.79
CA LYS A 478 -7.79 26.58 -31.58
C LYS A 478 -6.97 25.33 -31.90
N MET A 479 -6.68 24.49 -30.89
CA MET A 479 -5.94 23.24 -31.06
C MET A 479 -6.68 22.29 -32.00
N LEU A 480 -7.99 22.09 -31.79
CA LEU A 480 -8.79 21.22 -32.64
C LEU A 480 -8.88 21.70 -34.09
N ASP A 481 -9.07 23.00 -34.31
CA ASP A 481 -9.13 23.60 -35.64
C ASP A 481 -7.77 23.52 -36.35
N HIS A 482 -6.66 23.57 -35.61
CA HIS A 482 -5.32 23.37 -36.15
C HIS A 482 -5.14 21.91 -36.62
N LEU A 483 -5.43 20.92 -35.78
CA LEU A 483 -5.36 19.50 -36.16
C LEU A 483 -6.27 19.12 -37.33
N LYS A 484 -7.39 19.82 -37.55
CA LYS A 484 -8.22 19.60 -38.75
C LYS A 484 -7.56 20.02 -40.06
N LYS A 485 -6.62 20.98 -40.01
CA LYS A 485 -5.90 21.42 -41.23
C LYS A 485 -4.93 20.35 -41.71
N THR A 486 -4.36 19.57 -40.78
CA THR A 486 -3.36 18.55 -41.07
C THR A 486 -3.91 17.42 -41.95
N GLU A 487 -5.22 17.14 -41.90
CA GLU A 487 -5.89 16.14 -42.75
C GLU A 487 -5.73 16.39 -44.27
N THR A 488 -5.49 17.65 -44.65
CA THR A 488 -5.36 18.08 -46.05
C THR A 488 -3.94 18.44 -46.48
N MET A 489 -2.98 18.42 -45.54
CA MET A 489 -1.57 18.76 -45.79
C MET A 489 -0.85 17.61 -46.52
N LYS A 490 0.18 17.96 -47.28
CA LYS A 490 1.12 16.98 -47.85
C LYS A 490 2.07 16.46 -46.77
N ASP A 491 2.74 15.36 -47.06
CA ASP A 491 3.56 14.65 -46.10
C ASP A 491 4.77 15.53 -45.69
N GLU A 492 5.36 16.27 -46.62
CA GLU A 492 6.44 17.23 -46.30
C GLU A 492 5.96 18.41 -45.45
N GLU A 493 4.73 18.88 -45.69
CA GLU A 493 4.12 19.96 -44.89
C GLU A 493 3.81 19.49 -43.46
N LEU A 494 3.40 18.22 -43.30
CA LEU A 494 3.14 17.61 -42.00
C LEU A 494 4.41 17.44 -41.17
N MET A 495 5.51 17.01 -41.79
CA MET A 495 6.82 16.92 -41.14
C MET A 495 7.28 18.30 -40.67
N GLU A 496 7.26 19.30 -41.55
CA GLU A 496 7.63 20.67 -41.20
C GLU A 496 6.74 21.26 -40.09
N GLU A 497 5.43 20.99 -40.11
CA GLU A 497 4.51 21.46 -39.07
C GLU A 497 4.80 20.77 -37.73
N ALA A 498 5.05 19.46 -37.75
CA ALA A 498 5.39 18.66 -36.58
C ALA A 498 6.65 19.19 -35.87
N GLU A 499 7.73 19.47 -36.63
CA GLU A 499 8.99 20.01 -36.10
C GLU A 499 8.86 21.43 -35.56
N LYS A 500 8.05 22.29 -36.20
CA LYS A 500 7.95 23.72 -35.86
C LYS A 500 7.02 23.99 -34.68
N GLU A 501 5.88 23.31 -34.63
CA GLU A 501 4.79 23.68 -33.73
C GLU A 501 4.72 22.78 -32.48
N PHE A 502 5.38 21.62 -32.50
CA PHE A 502 5.23 20.61 -31.45
C PHE A 502 6.56 20.16 -30.83
N ASN A 503 6.48 19.58 -29.64
CA ASN A 503 7.60 18.93 -28.98
C ASN A 503 7.38 17.41 -29.01
N SER A 504 8.25 16.68 -29.70
CA SER A 504 8.19 15.21 -29.79
C SER A 504 6.82 14.70 -30.29
N ILE A 505 6.36 15.21 -31.43
CA ILE A 505 5.14 14.78 -32.11
C ILE A 505 5.50 14.50 -33.57
N PHE A 506 4.93 13.44 -34.14
CA PHE A 506 4.90 13.20 -35.57
C PHE A 506 3.45 13.19 -36.07
N LEU A 507 3.23 13.55 -37.34
CA LEU A 507 1.90 13.70 -37.92
C LEU A 507 1.76 12.93 -39.23
N THR A 508 0.58 12.34 -39.41
CA THR A 508 0.06 11.80 -40.68
C THR A 508 -1.30 12.41 -40.98
N ARG A 509 -1.77 12.31 -42.22
CA ARG A 509 -3.13 12.76 -42.59
C ARG A 509 -4.25 12.09 -41.79
N ASP A 510 -4.01 10.86 -41.31
CA ASP A 510 -4.98 10.11 -40.50
C ASP A 510 -4.84 10.37 -38.99
N THR A 511 -3.86 11.17 -38.54
CA THR A 511 -3.58 11.37 -37.10
C THR A 511 -4.78 11.89 -36.32
N LEU A 512 -5.50 12.90 -36.84
CA LEU A 512 -6.70 13.41 -36.18
C LEU A 512 -7.78 12.32 -36.06
N LYS A 513 -7.99 11.54 -37.13
CA LYS A 513 -8.99 10.47 -37.16
C LYS A 513 -8.65 9.35 -36.17
N VAL A 514 -7.39 8.92 -36.12
CA VAL A 514 -6.92 7.90 -35.19
C VAL A 514 -7.02 8.40 -33.74
N ALA A 515 -6.58 9.63 -33.45
CA ALA A 515 -6.70 10.23 -32.13
C ALA A 515 -8.17 10.35 -31.65
N ARG A 516 -9.11 10.69 -32.54
CA ARG A 516 -10.54 10.70 -32.20
C ARG A 516 -11.10 9.31 -31.92
N LYS A 517 -10.60 8.28 -32.60
CA LYS A 517 -10.97 6.88 -32.32
C LYS A 517 -10.45 6.42 -30.97
N ALA A 518 -9.21 6.79 -30.62
CA ALA A 518 -8.63 6.50 -29.30
C ALA A 518 -9.50 7.09 -28.17
N VAL A 519 -9.84 8.40 -28.26
CA VAL A 519 -10.79 9.03 -27.32
C VAL A 519 -12.14 8.31 -27.35
N GLY A 520 -12.67 8.02 -28.54
CA GLY A 520 -13.97 7.36 -28.71
C GLY A 520 -14.06 6.00 -28.01
N ALA A 521 -13.02 5.17 -28.12
CA ALA A 521 -12.94 3.89 -27.42
C ALA A 521 -12.99 4.04 -25.90
N VAL A 522 -12.24 5.01 -25.35
CA VAL A 522 -12.27 5.30 -23.91
C VAL A 522 -13.67 5.77 -23.49
N LEU A 523 -14.31 6.67 -24.25
CA LEU A 523 -15.67 7.12 -23.93
C LEU A 523 -16.70 5.98 -24.02
N GLU A 524 -16.57 5.06 -24.98
CA GLU A 524 -17.45 3.90 -25.09
C GLU A 524 -17.30 2.96 -23.88
N SER A 525 -16.08 2.80 -23.37
CA SER A 525 -15.84 2.04 -22.15
C SER A 525 -16.49 2.67 -20.91
N ILE A 526 -16.52 4.01 -20.82
CA ILE A 526 -17.27 4.74 -19.78
C ILE A 526 -18.75 4.39 -19.89
N ASP A 527 -19.32 4.48 -21.11
CA ASP A 527 -20.74 4.18 -21.32
C ASP A 527 -21.09 2.77 -20.83
N LYS A 528 -20.24 1.78 -21.14
CA LYS A 528 -20.44 0.40 -20.70
C LYS A 528 -20.32 0.19 -19.21
N ILE A 529 -19.40 0.84 -18.52
CA ILE A 529 -19.25 0.67 -17.07
C ILE A 529 -20.46 1.22 -16.29
N TYR A 530 -21.11 2.27 -16.79
CA TYR A 530 -22.28 2.87 -16.14
C TYR A 530 -23.63 2.26 -16.56
N GLU A 531 -23.65 1.33 -17.53
CA GLU A 531 -24.86 0.58 -17.91
C GLU A 531 -25.32 -0.43 -16.84
N LYS A 532 -24.42 -0.82 -15.93
CA LYS A 532 -24.70 -1.72 -14.80
C LYS A 532 -24.32 -1.08 -13.46
N ASP A 533 -24.77 -1.71 -12.38
CA ASP A 533 -24.39 -1.32 -11.03
C ASP A 533 -22.87 -1.39 -10.84
N ALA A 534 -22.37 -0.58 -9.91
CA ALA A 534 -20.94 -0.42 -9.68
C ALA A 534 -20.28 -1.78 -9.36
N GLY A 535 -19.09 -1.99 -9.93
CA GLY A 535 -18.31 -3.20 -9.69
C GLY A 535 -18.65 -4.42 -10.52
N GLN A 536 -19.66 -4.35 -11.38
CA GLN A 536 -19.98 -5.43 -12.30
C GLN A 536 -19.19 -5.36 -13.60
N ARG A 537 -18.51 -4.23 -13.87
CA ARG A 537 -17.79 -3.98 -15.12
C ARG A 537 -16.50 -3.20 -14.90
N ASN A 538 -15.47 -3.56 -15.66
CA ASN A 538 -14.23 -2.82 -15.81
C ASN A 538 -13.72 -2.93 -17.25
N ALA A 539 -12.67 -2.18 -17.60
CA ALA A 539 -12.15 -2.20 -18.95
C ALA A 539 -10.63 -2.03 -19.01
N LEU A 540 -10.02 -2.68 -20.01
CA LEU A 540 -8.69 -2.37 -20.52
C LEU A 540 -8.85 -1.81 -21.95
N VAL A 541 -8.33 -0.61 -22.18
CA VAL A 541 -8.47 0.15 -23.42
C VAL A 541 -7.09 0.28 -24.07
N ILE A 542 -6.87 -0.53 -25.11
CA ILE A 542 -5.62 -0.68 -25.86
C ILE A 542 -5.70 0.24 -27.08
N VAL A 543 -5.31 1.49 -26.89
CA VAL A 543 -5.43 2.55 -27.90
C VAL A 543 -4.12 3.28 -28.12
N ARG A 544 -4.02 3.96 -29.26
CA ARG A 544 -2.97 4.91 -29.60
C ARG A 544 -3.53 5.95 -30.59
N PRO A 545 -2.95 7.17 -30.68
CA PRO A 545 -1.83 7.71 -29.89
C PRO A 545 -2.19 7.89 -28.40
N PRO A 546 -1.17 8.01 -27.52
CA PRO A 546 -1.36 8.31 -26.09
C PRO A 546 -1.95 9.72 -25.88
N GLY A 547 -2.17 10.10 -24.62
CA GLY A 547 -2.86 11.34 -24.25
C GLY A 547 -2.32 12.14 -23.06
N HIS A 548 -1.62 11.53 -22.09
CA HIS A 548 -1.37 12.21 -20.79
C HIS A 548 -0.50 13.49 -20.86
N HIS A 549 0.33 13.67 -21.89
CA HIS A 549 1.11 14.90 -22.12
C HIS A 549 0.35 16.02 -22.86
N ALA A 550 -0.80 15.72 -23.46
CA ALA A 550 -1.58 16.74 -24.17
C ALA A 550 -2.28 17.65 -23.15
N SER A 551 -1.96 18.94 -23.16
CA SER A 551 -2.65 19.95 -22.35
C SER A 551 -3.93 20.41 -23.04
N ALA A 552 -4.68 21.32 -22.41
CA ALA A 552 -5.90 21.86 -23.02
C ALA A 552 -5.65 22.58 -24.36
N SER A 553 -4.41 23.02 -24.63
CA SER A 553 -4.12 23.85 -25.82
C SER A 553 -2.97 23.35 -26.70
N LYS A 554 -2.28 22.27 -26.32
CA LYS A 554 -1.07 21.80 -27.00
C LYS A 554 -0.94 20.27 -26.99
N SER A 555 -0.55 19.69 -28.13
CA SER A 555 -0.07 18.31 -28.25
C SER A 555 1.42 18.23 -27.92
N SER A 556 1.87 17.17 -27.23
CA SER A 556 3.28 16.98 -26.86
C SER A 556 3.56 15.51 -26.54
N GLY A 557 4.80 15.05 -26.67
CA GLY A 557 5.22 13.72 -26.19
C GLY A 557 4.37 12.58 -26.76
N PHE A 558 4.22 12.55 -28.08
CA PHE A 558 3.35 11.65 -28.84
C PHE A 558 1.84 11.80 -28.58
N CYS A 559 1.43 12.62 -27.62
CA CYS A 559 0.04 12.77 -27.20
C CYS A 559 -0.69 13.81 -28.04
N ILE A 560 -1.75 13.39 -28.74
CA ILE A 560 -2.57 14.27 -29.59
C ILE A 560 -3.71 14.90 -28.80
N PHE A 561 -4.53 14.08 -28.13
CA PHE A 561 -5.57 14.50 -27.21
C PHE A 561 -5.40 13.77 -25.90
N ASN A 562 -5.69 14.45 -24.79
CA ASN A 562 -5.75 13.80 -23.48
C ASN A 562 -6.99 12.90 -23.36
N ASN A 563 -6.81 11.62 -23.69
CA ASN A 563 -7.86 10.61 -23.75
C ASN A 563 -8.57 10.46 -22.40
N VAL A 564 -7.79 10.34 -21.32
CA VAL A 564 -8.29 10.14 -19.96
C VAL A 564 -8.98 11.40 -19.42
N ALA A 565 -8.46 12.59 -19.69
CA ALA A 565 -9.09 13.84 -19.25
C ALA A 565 -10.45 14.07 -19.93
N VAL A 566 -10.55 13.79 -21.23
CA VAL A 566 -11.83 13.89 -21.95
C VAL A 566 -12.83 12.88 -21.36
N ALA A 567 -12.39 11.66 -21.05
CA ALA A 567 -13.21 10.65 -20.41
C ALA A 567 -13.70 11.05 -19.01
N ALA A 568 -12.85 11.67 -18.19
CA ALA A 568 -13.24 12.18 -16.87
C ALA A 568 -14.35 13.24 -16.99
N LYS A 569 -14.16 14.27 -17.84
CA LYS A 569 -15.19 15.30 -18.07
C LYS A 569 -16.47 14.71 -18.67
N TYR A 570 -16.35 13.72 -19.54
CA TYR A 570 -17.49 13.00 -20.11
C TYR A 570 -18.29 12.28 -19.02
N ALA A 571 -17.64 11.52 -18.14
CA ALA A 571 -18.28 10.82 -17.03
C ALA A 571 -18.97 11.80 -16.06
N GLN A 572 -18.33 12.91 -15.70
CA GLN A 572 -18.94 13.96 -14.87
C GLN A 572 -20.21 14.53 -15.53
N ARG A 573 -20.15 14.86 -16.83
CA ARG A 573 -21.29 15.47 -17.54
C ARG A 573 -22.43 14.49 -17.77
N ARG A 574 -22.12 13.28 -18.25
CA ARG A 574 -23.08 12.28 -18.74
C ARG A 574 -23.65 11.39 -17.64
N TYR A 575 -22.83 11.01 -16.67
CA TYR A 575 -23.15 10.03 -15.62
C TYR A 575 -23.15 10.62 -14.21
N LYS A 576 -22.80 11.91 -14.06
CA LYS A 576 -22.77 12.61 -12.76
C LYS A 576 -21.83 11.94 -11.75
N ALA A 577 -20.78 11.28 -12.25
CA ALA A 577 -19.64 10.89 -11.44
C ALA A 577 -19.09 12.16 -10.78
N LYS A 578 -19.09 12.23 -9.45
CA LYS A 578 -18.67 13.43 -8.73
C LYS A 578 -17.16 13.41 -8.60
N ARG A 579 -16.61 12.37 -7.98
CA ARG A 579 -15.17 12.25 -7.70
C ARG A 579 -14.53 11.26 -8.67
N ILE A 580 -13.52 11.70 -9.42
CA ILE A 580 -12.79 10.84 -10.36
C ILE A 580 -11.33 10.82 -9.94
N LEU A 581 -10.78 9.62 -9.77
CA LEU A 581 -9.35 9.42 -9.59
C LEU A 581 -8.73 9.13 -10.96
N ILE A 582 -7.73 9.91 -11.34
CA ILE A 582 -6.82 9.62 -12.44
C ILE A 582 -5.46 9.29 -11.83
N LEU A 583 -5.06 8.02 -11.92
CA LEU A 583 -3.72 7.60 -11.55
C LEU A 583 -2.86 7.43 -12.81
N ASP A 584 -1.69 8.02 -12.80
CA ASP A 584 -0.69 7.93 -13.84
C ASP A 584 0.55 7.19 -13.31
N TRP A 585 0.79 5.99 -13.82
CA TRP A 585 1.99 5.20 -13.47
C TRP A 585 2.99 5.14 -14.63
N ASP A 586 2.73 5.87 -15.72
CA ASP A 586 3.69 6.08 -16.79
C ASP A 586 4.98 6.67 -16.18
N VAL A 587 6.14 6.27 -16.70
CA VAL A 587 7.42 6.72 -16.13
C VAL A 587 7.60 8.24 -16.30
N HIS A 588 6.92 8.85 -17.27
CA HIS A 588 6.89 10.29 -17.47
C HIS A 588 5.72 10.92 -16.72
N HIS A 589 5.94 12.13 -16.19
CA HIS A 589 4.85 12.90 -15.61
C HIS A 589 3.82 13.28 -16.69
N GLY A 590 2.54 12.97 -16.46
CA GLY A 590 1.42 13.39 -17.31
C GLY A 590 1.08 14.87 -17.12
N ASN A 591 1.99 15.75 -17.52
CA ASN A 591 1.92 17.19 -17.34
C ASN A 591 0.65 17.82 -17.92
N GLY A 592 0.19 17.34 -19.07
CA GLY A 592 -1.06 17.77 -19.69
C GLY A 592 -2.27 17.47 -18.81
N THR A 593 -2.35 16.24 -18.26
CA THR A 593 -3.43 15.83 -17.34
C THR A 593 -3.44 16.69 -16.08
N GLN A 594 -2.28 16.92 -15.46
CA GLN A 594 -2.18 17.77 -14.27
C GLN A 594 -2.66 19.20 -14.57
N GLU A 595 -2.22 19.81 -15.69
CA GLU A 595 -2.63 21.17 -16.08
C GLU A 595 -4.15 21.28 -16.25
N ILE A 596 -4.79 20.31 -16.90
CA ILE A 596 -6.23 20.31 -17.17
C ILE A 596 -7.07 20.32 -15.88
N PHE A 597 -6.60 19.65 -14.82
CA PHE A 597 -7.35 19.48 -13.57
C PHE A 597 -6.74 20.24 -12.39
N TYR A 598 -5.76 21.11 -12.62
CA TYR A 598 -4.99 21.75 -11.54
C TYR A 598 -5.84 22.56 -10.55
N GLU A 599 -6.98 23.11 -11.01
CA GLU A 599 -7.95 23.84 -10.19
C GLU A 599 -9.25 23.05 -9.91
N ASP A 600 -9.35 21.76 -10.31
CA ASP A 600 -10.58 20.97 -10.20
C ASP A 600 -10.66 20.21 -8.87
N ALA A 601 -11.58 20.63 -7.98
CA ALA A 601 -11.82 19.98 -6.69
C ALA A 601 -12.38 18.54 -6.78
N ASN A 602 -12.84 18.11 -7.96
CA ASN A 602 -13.60 16.87 -8.14
C ASN A 602 -12.81 15.82 -8.94
N VAL A 603 -11.64 16.16 -9.46
CA VAL A 603 -10.76 15.24 -10.16
C VAL A 603 -9.42 15.23 -9.47
N MET A 604 -9.08 14.09 -8.90
CA MET A 604 -7.78 13.87 -8.28
C MET A 604 -6.83 13.29 -9.30
N TYR A 605 -5.71 13.95 -9.53
CA TYR A 605 -4.61 13.46 -10.34
C TYR A 605 -3.48 13.00 -9.43
N MET A 606 -3.04 11.75 -9.58
CA MET A 606 -1.85 11.25 -8.94
C MET A 606 -0.88 10.72 -9.96
N SER A 607 0.42 10.97 -9.78
CA SER A 607 1.46 10.47 -10.69
C SER A 607 2.64 9.89 -9.92
N ILE A 608 3.13 8.73 -10.36
CA ILE A 608 4.42 8.17 -9.97
C ILE A 608 5.32 8.19 -11.20
N HIS A 609 6.38 8.99 -11.17
CA HIS A 609 7.21 9.23 -12.35
C HIS A 609 8.68 9.39 -11.99
N ARG A 610 9.52 9.18 -12.99
CA ARG A 610 10.92 9.58 -12.96
C ARG A 610 11.01 11.08 -13.19
N HIS A 611 11.71 11.75 -12.29
CA HIS A 611 11.84 13.20 -12.27
C HIS A 611 13.29 13.64 -12.51
N ASP A 612 14.25 12.91 -11.92
CA ASP A 612 15.68 13.23 -11.96
C ASP A 612 15.98 14.72 -11.70
N LYS A 613 15.32 15.29 -10.70
CA LYS A 613 15.42 16.70 -10.31
C LYS A 613 15.04 17.64 -11.47
N GLY A 614 14.00 17.29 -12.22
CA GLY A 614 13.48 18.04 -13.37
C GLY A 614 14.26 17.84 -14.68
N ASN A 615 15.21 16.90 -14.72
CA ASN A 615 16.00 16.60 -15.92
C ASN A 615 15.41 15.47 -16.78
N PHE A 616 14.38 14.76 -16.28
CA PHE A 616 13.65 13.77 -17.07
C PHE A 616 12.48 14.43 -17.82
N TYR A 617 12.05 13.83 -18.93
CA TYR A 617 10.96 14.40 -19.73
C TYR A 617 9.63 14.41 -18.94
N PRO A 618 8.83 15.49 -18.96
CA PRO A 618 8.99 16.74 -19.73
C PRO A 618 9.95 17.74 -19.07
N VAL A 619 11.12 17.95 -19.70
CA VAL A 619 12.21 18.76 -19.13
C VAL A 619 11.80 20.22 -18.99
N GLY A 620 12.15 20.83 -17.85
CA GLY A 620 11.95 22.25 -17.59
C GLY A 620 10.62 22.59 -16.91
N GLU A 621 9.83 21.59 -16.53
CA GLU A 621 8.65 21.76 -15.69
C GLU A 621 8.96 21.21 -14.28
N PRO A 622 8.69 21.93 -13.17
CA PRO A 622 9.02 21.47 -11.83
C PRO A 622 8.38 20.12 -11.51
N LYS A 623 7.07 19.95 -11.76
CA LYS A 623 6.26 18.71 -11.58
C LYS A 623 6.68 17.85 -10.40
N ASP A 624 6.98 18.53 -9.30
CA ASP A 624 7.60 17.94 -8.12
C ASP A 624 6.53 17.68 -7.06
N TYR A 625 6.92 17.16 -5.90
CA TYR A 625 6.00 16.81 -4.83
C TYR A 625 5.26 18.04 -4.27
N PHE A 626 5.82 19.24 -4.44
CA PHE A 626 5.23 20.50 -4.00
C PHE A 626 4.16 21.08 -4.95
N ASP A 627 3.99 20.51 -6.15
CA ASP A 627 2.93 20.89 -7.09
C ASP A 627 1.60 20.20 -6.74
N VAL A 628 0.86 20.79 -5.81
CA VAL A 628 -0.31 20.18 -5.16
C VAL A 628 -1.67 20.60 -5.73
N GLY A 629 -1.70 21.40 -6.79
CA GLY A 629 -2.91 22.03 -7.30
C GLY A 629 -3.09 23.45 -6.77
N GLU A 630 -4.05 24.19 -7.32
CA GLU A 630 -4.32 25.58 -6.96
C GLU A 630 -5.83 25.85 -6.80
N GLY A 631 -6.16 26.90 -6.06
CA GLY A 631 -7.54 27.34 -5.86
C GLY A 631 -8.40 26.22 -5.27
N ALA A 632 -9.47 25.84 -5.96
CA ALA A 632 -10.36 24.78 -5.49
C ALA A 632 -9.75 23.36 -5.65
N GLY A 633 -8.71 23.21 -6.47
CA GLY A 633 -8.00 21.95 -6.71
C GLY A 633 -6.80 21.74 -5.78
N GLU A 634 -6.54 22.64 -4.83
CA GLU A 634 -5.42 22.48 -3.90
C GLU A 634 -5.56 21.16 -3.09
N GLY A 635 -4.50 20.35 -3.11
CA GLY A 635 -4.45 18.99 -2.55
C GLY A 635 -4.86 17.88 -3.53
N MET A 636 -5.51 18.20 -4.66
CA MET A 636 -6.00 17.23 -5.66
C MET A 636 -4.94 16.78 -6.68
N SER A 637 -3.74 17.38 -6.64
CA SER A 637 -2.56 16.90 -7.39
C SER A 637 -1.56 16.25 -6.42
N VAL A 638 -1.21 14.99 -6.67
CA VAL A 638 -0.24 14.24 -5.86
C VAL A 638 0.85 13.67 -6.75
N ASN A 639 2.05 14.25 -6.66
CA ASN A 639 3.21 13.81 -7.41
C ASN A 639 4.15 12.99 -6.52
N VAL A 640 4.61 11.84 -7.00
CA VAL A 640 5.70 11.04 -6.43
C VAL A 640 6.89 11.07 -7.40
N PRO A 641 7.74 12.11 -7.31
CA PRO A 641 8.83 12.39 -8.26
C PRO A 641 10.12 11.67 -7.84
N PHE A 642 10.32 10.46 -8.35
CA PHE A 642 11.54 9.72 -8.04
C PHE A 642 12.75 10.31 -8.75
N SER A 643 13.86 10.43 -8.01
CA SER A 643 15.14 10.89 -8.54
C SER A 643 16.28 9.99 -8.07
N GLY A 644 17.31 9.84 -8.89
CA GLY A 644 18.54 9.14 -8.52
C GLY A 644 18.64 7.74 -9.11
N ALA A 645 18.51 6.70 -8.27
CA ALA A 645 18.61 5.31 -8.73
C ALA A 645 17.40 4.89 -9.59
N GLN A 646 17.59 3.84 -10.38
CA GLN A 646 16.49 3.19 -11.10
C GLN A 646 15.51 2.58 -10.10
N MET A 647 14.22 2.91 -10.22
CA MET A 647 13.18 2.38 -9.34
C MET A 647 12.62 1.07 -9.89
N GLY A 648 12.19 0.18 -9.00
CA GLY A 648 11.53 -1.07 -9.36
C GLY A 648 10.28 -1.33 -8.54
N ASP A 649 9.95 -2.61 -8.41
CA ASP A 649 8.73 -3.08 -7.74
C ASP A 649 8.57 -2.56 -6.32
N ILE A 650 9.65 -2.56 -5.54
CA ILE A 650 9.58 -2.22 -4.12
C ILE A 650 9.24 -0.74 -3.95
N GLU A 651 9.86 0.15 -4.74
CA GLU A 651 9.64 1.58 -4.65
C GLU A 651 8.24 1.97 -5.12
N TYR A 652 7.73 1.36 -6.20
CA TYR A 652 6.36 1.55 -6.66
C TYR A 652 5.34 1.04 -5.65
N GLN A 653 5.56 -0.15 -5.06
CA GLN A 653 4.69 -0.69 -4.01
C GLN A 653 4.70 0.20 -2.76
N MET A 654 5.85 0.75 -2.38
CA MET A 654 5.93 1.70 -1.27
C MET A 654 5.19 2.99 -1.58
N ALA A 655 5.32 3.56 -2.78
CA ALA A 655 4.53 4.72 -3.18
C ALA A 655 3.02 4.43 -3.09
N PHE A 656 2.60 3.24 -3.52
CA PHE A 656 1.21 2.80 -3.42
C PHE A 656 0.71 2.68 -1.98
N GLN A 657 1.46 1.96 -1.14
CA GLN A 657 1.05 1.68 0.23
C GLN A 657 1.12 2.92 1.14
N ARG A 658 2.04 3.86 0.86
CA ARG A 658 2.28 5.04 1.71
C ARG A 658 1.56 6.31 1.26
N VAL A 659 1.30 6.44 -0.04
CA VAL A 659 0.75 7.66 -0.64
C VAL A 659 -0.54 7.36 -1.39
N ILE A 660 -0.46 6.57 -2.46
CA ILE A 660 -1.55 6.46 -3.45
C ILE A 660 -2.81 5.87 -2.82
N MET A 661 -2.71 4.66 -2.24
CA MET A 661 -3.88 3.97 -1.71
C MET A 661 -4.48 4.70 -0.49
N PRO A 662 -3.71 5.15 0.52
CA PRO A 662 -4.26 5.93 1.61
C PRO A 662 -5.06 7.15 1.14
N ILE A 663 -4.46 8.01 0.31
CA ILE A 663 -5.12 9.22 -0.19
C ILE A 663 -6.35 8.84 -1.04
N SER A 664 -6.25 7.82 -1.89
CA SER A 664 -7.35 7.40 -2.75
C SER A 664 -8.55 6.86 -1.97
N TYR A 665 -8.30 6.17 -0.84
CA TYR A 665 -9.36 5.73 0.08
C TYR A 665 -10.07 6.92 0.73
N GLN A 666 -9.31 7.90 1.19
CA GLN A 666 -9.88 9.11 1.78
C GLN A 666 -10.64 9.97 0.73
N PHE A 667 -10.16 10.01 -0.51
CA PHE A 667 -10.84 10.68 -1.61
C PHE A 667 -12.14 9.96 -2.03
N ASN A 668 -12.18 8.63 -1.89
CA ASN A 668 -13.34 7.79 -2.17
C ASN A 668 -13.95 8.04 -3.57
N PRO A 669 -13.25 7.73 -4.67
CA PRO A 669 -13.69 8.06 -6.02
C PRO A 669 -14.93 7.27 -6.46
N ASP A 670 -15.74 7.83 -7.36
CA ASP A 670 -16.86 7.18 -8.05
C ASP A 670 -16.43 6.41 -9.31
N LEU A 671 -15.22 6.72 -9.82
CA LEU A 671 -14.59 6.12 -10.99
C LEU A 671 -13.06 6.25 -10.86
N VAL A 672 -12.35 5.17 -11.21
CA VAL A 672 -10.89 5.18 -11.34
C VAL A 672 -10.52 5.04 -12.81
N LEU A 673 -9.72 5.99 -13.30
CA LEU A 673 -9.07 5.95 -14.60
C LEU A 673 -7.56 5.78 -14.37
N ILE A 674 -6.95 4.83 -15.07
CA ILE A 674 -5.51 4.59 -14.99
C ILE A 674 -4.91 4.98 -16.35
N SER A 675 -4.05 5.99 -16.34
CA SER A 675 -3.16 6.36 -17.44
C SER A 675 -2.00 5.36 -17.40
N ALA A 676 -2.12 4.31 -18.22
CA ALA A 676 -1.33 3.10 -18.08
C ALA A 676 -0.17 3.05 -19.08
N GLY A 677 0.88 3.80 -18.77
CA GLY A 677 2.18 3.67 -19.41
C GLY A 677 2.91 2.44 -18.89
N PHE A 678 3.43 1.61 -19.80
CA PHE A 678 4.28 0.47 -19.43
C PHE A 678 5.75 0.75 -19.72
N ASP A 679 6.15 2.02 -19.79
CA ASP A 679 7.52 2.48 -19.98
C ASP A 679 8.35 2.53 -18.70
N ALA A 680 7.73 2.46 -17.53
CA ALA A 680 8.44 2.15 -16.28
C ALA A 680 8.86 0.67 -16.18
N ALA A 681 8.41 -0.17 -17.13
CA ALA A 681 8.65 -1.60 -17.10
C ALA A 681 10.11 -1.98 -17.36
N ILE A 682 10.50 -3.15 -16.84
CA ILE A 682 11.81 -3.74 -17.15
C ILE A 682 12.06 -3.80 -18.66
N ASP A 683 13.30 -3.49 -19.06
CA ASP A 683 13.77 -3.47 -20.46
C ASP A 683 13.09 -2.43 -21.37
N ASP A 684 12.31 -1.48 -20.83
CA ASP A 684 11.82 -0.37 -21.64
C ASP A 684 12.96 0.56 -22.08
N PRO A 685 13.05 0.93 -23.37
CA PRO A 685 14.16 1.73 -23.87
C PRO A 685 14.14 3.20 -23.43
N LEU A 686 13.01 3.73 -22.94
CA LEU A 686 12.88 5.14 -22.60
C LEU A 686 12.80 5.41 -21.09
N GLY A 687 12.17 4.52 -20.31
CA GLY A 687 11.99 4.77 -18.87
C GLY A 687 13.22 4.52 -18.00
N ASP A 688 14.01 3.49 -18.33
CA ASP A 688 15.18 3.04 -17.56
C ASP A 688 14.85 2.63 -16.10
N TYR A 689 13.63 2.18 -15.85
CA TYR A 689 13.16 1.60 -14.57
C TYR A 689 12.97 0.08 -14.71
N ARG A 690 12.65 -0.60 -13.60
CA ARG A 690 12.60 -2.07 -13.51
C ARG A 690 11.30 -2.59 -12.89
N VAL A 691 10.17 -1.98 -13.24
CA VAL A 691 8.86 -2.44 -12.74
C VAL A 691 8.44 -3.70 -13.50
N THR A 692 8.04 -4.73 -12.77
CA THR A 692 7.62 -6.00 -13.36
C THR A 692 6.13 -5.98 -13.74
N PRO A 693 5.70 -6.83 -14.71
CA PRO A 693 4.28 -7.06 -15.00
C PRO A 693 3.43 -7.33 -13.76
N GLU A 694 3.99 -8.04 -12.79
CA GLU A 694 3.35 -8.44 -11.54
C GLU A 694 3.06 -7.23 -10.65
N THR A 695 3.93 -6.21 -10.63
CA THR A 695 3.65 -4.96 -9.90
C THR A 695 2.54 -4.15 -10.57
N PHE A 696 2.50 -4.05 -11.91
CA PHE A 696 1.36 -3.42 -12.60
C PHE A 696 0.03 -4.12 -12.30
N ALA A 697 0.05 -5.46 -12.25
CA ALA A 697 -1.09 -6.27 -11.84
C ALA A 697 -1.52 -5.98 -10.39
N LEU A 698 -0.58 -5.89 -9.45
CA LEU A 698 -0.87 -5.57 -8.04
C LEU A 698 -1.44 -4.16 -7.88
N MET A 699 -0.86 -3.18 -8.55
CA MET A 699 -1.35 -1.80 -8.54
C MET A 699 -2.79 -1.74 -9.06
N THR A 700 -3.09 -2.43 -10.16
CA THR A 700 -4.46 -2.59 -10.69
C THR A 700 -5.39 -3.25 -9.67
N TYR A 701 -4.91 -4.30 -8.99
CA TYR A 701 -5.67 -5.00 -7.97
C TYR A 701 -6.04 -4.08 -6.81
N GLN A 702 -5.07 -3.33 -6.27
CA GLN A 702 -5.28 -2.40 -5.17
C GLN A 702 -6.29 -1.31 -5.55
N LEU A 703 -6.17 -0.71 -6.74
CA LEU A 703 -7.11 0.30 -7.24
C LEU A 703 -8.52 -0.23 -7.48
N SER A 704 -8.65 -1.52 -7.81
CA SER A 704 -9.95 -2.18 -8.00
C SER A 704 -10.78 -2.31 -6.72
N SER A 705 -10.22 -1.99 -5.55
CA SER A 705 -10.97 -1.85 -4.30
C SER A 705 -11.74 -0.53 -4.17
N LEU A 706 -11.44 0.46 -5.02
CA LEU A 706 -12.05 1.79 -5.02
C LEU A 706 -13.20 1.86 -6.02
N ALA A 707 -14.07 2.86 -5.91
CA ALA A 707 -15.20 3.07 -6.83
C ALA A 707 -16.09 1.83 -7.00
N SER A 708 -16.18 1.01 -5.94
CA SER A 708 -16.76 -0.34 -5.98
C SER A 708 -16.24 -1.19 -7.15
N GLY A 709 -15.04 -0.94 -7.66
CA GLY A 709 -14.46 -1.65 -8.80
C GLY A 709 -14.79 -1.10 -10.18
N ARG A 710 -15.28 0.13 -10.31
CA ARG A 710 -15.33 0.84 -11.61
C ARG A 710 -13.93 1.35 -11.97
N VAL A 711 -13.18 0.50 -12.66
CA VAL A 711 -11.80 0.79 -13.09
C VAL A 711 -11.69 0.69 -14.61
N ILE A 712 -11.06 1.68 -15.22
CA ILE A 712 -10.67 1.67 -16.64
C ILE A 712 -9.18 1.90 -16.73
N THR A 713 -8.47 0.97 -17.37
CA THR A 713 -7.05 1.11 -17.69
C THR A 713 -6.91 1.54 -19.14
N VAL A 714 -6.20 2.63 -19.42
CA VAL A 714 -6.04 3.19 -20.77
C VAL A 714 -4.55 3.23 -21.12
N LEU A 715 -4.16 2.59 -22.22
CA LEU A 715 -2.77 2.53 -22.65
C LEU A 715 -2.21 3.93 -22.96
N GLU A 716 -1.05 4.26 -22.38
CA GLU A 716 -0.28 5.49 -22.63
C GLU A 716 1.09 5.15 -23.23
N GLY A 717 2.20 5.33 -22.50
CA GLY A 717 3.57 4.96 -22.88
C GLY A 717 3.88 3.46 -22.83
N GLY A 718 5.15 3.12 -23.00
CA GLY A 718 5.67 1.74 -23.06
C GLY A 718 6.03 1.32 -24.49
N TYR A 719 7.31 1.03 -24.70
CA TYR A 719 7.94 1.00 -26.01
C TYR A 719 8.73 -0.29 -26.28
N ASN A 720 9.02 -1.08 -25.25
CA ASN A 720 9.42 -2.48 -25.44
C ASN A 720 8.19 -3.37 -25.70
N LEU A 721 8.06 -3.90 -26.93
CA LEU A 721 6.91 -4.70 -27.36
C LEU A 721 6.65 -5.95 -26.50
N THR A 722 7.68 -6.54 -25.89
CA THR A 722 7.54 -7.71 -25.00
C THR A 722 7.06 -7.25 -23.63
N SER A 723 7.73 -6.26 -23.02
CA SER A 723 7.40 -5.77 -21.69
C SER A 723 5.98 -5.21 -21.63
N ILE A 724 5.59 -4.36 -22.58
CA ILE A 724 4.22 -3.81 -22.63
C ILE A 724 3.14 -4.90 -22.74
N SER A 725 3.43 -5.95 -23.51
CA SER A 725 2.46 -7.02 -23.75
C SER A 725 2.29 -7.92 -22.52
N ASN A 726 3.40 -8.21 -21.83
CA ASN A 726 3.38 -8.97 -20.60
C ASN A 726 2.70 -8.19 -19.46
N SER A 727 2.98 -6.89 -19.33
CA SER A 727 2.34 -6.02 -18.35
C SER A 727 0.84 -5.84 -18.61
N ALA A 728 0.44 -5.57 -19.86
CA ALA A 728 -0.97 -5.50 -20.23
C ALA A 728 -1.72 -6.83 -20.01
N LEU A 729 -1.06 -7.97 -20.27
CA LEU A 729 -1.60 -9.30 -19.94
C LEU A 729 -1.81 -9.48 -18.45
N ALA A 730 -0.82 -9.13 -17.61
CA ALA A 730 -0.92 -9.25 -16.16
C ALA A 730 -2.06 -8.37 -15.59
N VAL A 731 -2.20 -7.14 -16.10
CA VAL A 731 -3.33 -6.25 -15.78
C VAL A 731 -4.67 -6.88 -16.18
N CYS A 732 -4.77 -7.43 -17.40
CA CYS A 732 -5.98 -8.06 -17.91
C CYS A 732 -6.41 -9.27 -17.06
N GLU A 733 -5.46 -10.12 -16.64
CA GLU A 733 -5.71 -11.27 -15.77
C GLU A 733 -6.30 -10.86 -14.41
N VAL A 734 -5.80 -9.77 -13.81
CA VAL A 734 -6.34 -9.23 -12.55
C VAL A 734 -7.72 -8.61 -12.76
N LEU A 735 -7.93 -7.87 -13.84
CA LEU A 735 -9.25 -7.30 -14.14
C LEU A 735 -10.30 -8.41 -14.29
N GLN A 736 -9.94 -9.55 -14.88
CA GLN A 736 -10.82 -10.70 -15.07
C GLN A 736 -11.21 -11.42 -13.79
N ASN A 737 -10.25 -11.65 -12.90
CA ASN A 737 -10.43 -12.55 -11.77
C ASN A 737 -9.76 -11.98 -10.53
N ARG A 738 -10.18 -10.77 -10.13
CA ARG A 738 -9.62 -9.87 -9.08
C ARG A 738 -9.06 -10.59 -7.84
N ALA A 739 -7.92 -11.23 -8.03
CA ALA A 739 -7.06 -11.93 -7.12
C ALA A 739 -5.72 -12.00 -7.84
N MET A 740 -4.62 -11.80 -7.13
CA MET A 740 -3.30 -11.93 -7.72
C MET A 740 -3.00 -13.41 -7.93
N LEU A 741 -2.95 -13.88 -9.18
CA LEU A 741 -2.56 -15.26 -9.48
C LEU A 741 -1.05 -15.43 -9.65
N ARG A 742 -0.35 -14.35 -9.99
CA ARG A 742 1.11 -14.30 -10.13
C ARG A 742 1.75 -13.89 -8.81
N ARG A 743 2.87 -14.53 -8.43
CA ARG A 743 3.72 -14.03 -7.34
C ARG A 743 4.48 -12.81 -7.83
N LEU A 744 4.71 -11.85 -6.95
CA LEU A 744 5.44 -10.61 -7.25
C LEU A 744 6.93 -10.82 -7.52
N ARG A 745 7.50 -11.98 -7.17
CA ARG A 745 8.93 -12.29 -7.33
C ARG A 745 9.13 -13.74 -7.74
N ASP A 746 10.17 -14.00 -8.51
CA ASP A 746 10.62 -15.35 -8.84
C ASP A 746 11.18 -16.03 -7.57
N GLU A 747 10.85 -17.31 -7.35
CA GLU A 747 11.18 -18.05 -6.11
C GLU A 747 12.68 -18.08 -5.81
N LYS A 748 13.53 -17.91 -6.85
CA LYS A 748 14.99 -17.94 -6.73
C LYS A 748 15.61 -16.65 -6.18
N GLU A 749 14.96 -15.50 -6.32
CA GLU A 749 15.45 -14.22 -5.77
C GLU A 749 15.03 -14.02 -4.31
N GLN A 750 14.05 -14.81 -3.82
CA GLN A 750 13.47 -14.72 -2.48
C GLN A 750 14.42 -15.15 -1.34
N PHE A 751 15.46 -15.94 -1.64
CA PHE A 751 16.38 -16.51 -0.63
C PHE A 751 17.68 -15.72 -0.43
N ALA A 752 17.76 -14.49 -0.96
CA ALA A 752 18.86 -13.61 -0.61
C ALA A 752 18.80 -13.30 0.90
N THR A 753 19.81 -13.75 1.64
CA THR A 753 19.98 -13.62 3.10
C THR A 753 20.07 -12.17 3.61
N LYS A 754 19.83 -11.18 2.74
CA LYS A 754 19.70 -9.76 3.08
C LYS A 754 18.51 -9.19 2.31
N PRO A 755 17.54 -8.53 2.97
CA PRO A 755 16.52 -7.76 2.28
C PRO A 755 17.18 -6.75 1.33
N ASN A 756 16.65 -6.60 0.12
CA ASN A 756 17.07 -5.54 -0.80
C ASN A 756 16.98 -4.21 -0.04
N LYS A 757 18.11 -3.51 0.04
CA LYS A 757 18.17 -2.23 0.73
C LYS A 757 17.33 -1.26 -0.10
N LEU A 758 16.33 -0.65 0.54
CA LEU A 758 15.54 0.40 -0.08
C LEU A 758 16.45 1.54 -0.52
N GLU A 759 16.19 2.05 -1.72
CA GLU A 759 16.94 3.18 -2.22
C GLU A 759 16.71 4.40 -1.34
N SER A 760 17.80 4.98 -0.83
CA SER A 760 17.70 6.11 0.11
C SER A 760 16.98 7.32 -0.51
N SER A 761 17.07 7.50 -1.83
CA SER A 761 16.37 8.56 -2.55
C SER A 761 14.86 8.31 -2.63
N SER A 762 14.40 7.07 -2.81
CA SER A 762 12.97 6.75 -2.86
C SER A 762 12.31 6.95 -1.50
N ILE A 763 12.98 6.54 -0.41
CA ILE A 763 12.52 6.82 0.96
C ILE A 763 12.39 8.33 1.19
N LYS A 764 13.39 9.12 0.77
CA LYS A 764 13.36 10.58 0.90
C LYS A 764 12.16 11.17 0.16
N THR A 765 11.98 10.85 -1.13
CA THR A 765 10.85 11.32 -1.93
C THR A 765 9.51 10.99 -1.26
N ILE A 766 9.30 9.73 -0.86
CA ILE A 766 8.02 9.32 -0.25
C ILE A 766 7.76 10.07 1.06
N ARG A 767 8.79 10.28 1.89
CA ARG A 767 8.67 11.08 3.12
C ARG A 767 8.28 12.52 2.84
N GLU A 768 8.91 13.15 1.85
CA GLU A 768 8.61 14.54 1.44
C GLU A 768 7.17 14.68 0.94
N VAL A 769 6.74 13.74 0.10
CA VAL A 769 5.35 13.65 -0.37
C VAL A 769 4.39 13.50 0.81
N CYS A 770 4.57 12.51 1.69
CA CYS A 770 3.68 12.33 2.84
C CYS A 770 3.70 13.54 3.78
N ALA A 771 4.86 14.14 4.04
CA ALA A 771 5.02 15.28 4.94
C ALA A 771 4.28 16.53 4.44
N LEU A 772 4.20 16.72 3.13
CA LEU A 772 3.40 17.78 2.52
C LEU A 772 1.92 17.40 2.45
N GLN A 773 1.62 16.21 1.93
CA GLN A 773 0.25 15.76 1.62
C GLN A 773 -0.62 15.55 2.87
N GLN A 774 -0.02 15.27 4.04
CA GLN A 774 -0.76 15.18 5.30
C GLN A 774 -1.50 16.48 5.70
N LYS A 775 -1.17 17.62 5.08
CA LYS A 775 -1.92 18.88 5.25
C LYS A 775 -3.35 18.75 4.70
N TYR A 776 -3.50 17.99 3.61
CA TYR A 776 -4.75 17.82 2.88
C TYR A 776 -5.43 16.48 3.22
N TRP A 777 -4.63 15.44 3.47
CA TRP A 777 -5.10 14.06 3.62
C TRP A 777 -4.78 13.54 5.01
N SER A 778 -5.79 13.57 5.88
CA SER A 778 -5.61 13.24 7.30
C SER A 778 -5.20 11.79 7.58
N ILE A 779 -5.44 10.86 6.66
CA ILE A 779 -4.98 9.47 6.76
C ILE A 779 -3.44 9.32 6.78
N LEU A 780 -2.72 10.38 6.41
CA LEU A 780 -1.25 10.42 6.46
C LEU A 780 -0.69 11.05 7.75
N LYS A 781 -1.54 11.71 8.55
CA LYS A 781 -1.10 12.47 9.73
C LYS A 781 -0.48 11.56 10.79
N GLY A 782 0.64 12.00 11.35
CA GLY A 782 1.32 11.36 12.48
C GLY A 782 2.18 10.13 12.13
N PHE A 783 2.09 9.60 10.91
CA PHE A 783 3.00 8.53 10.43
C PHE A 783 4.38 9.06 9.99
N GLN A 784 4.56 10.38 9.92
CA GLN A 784 5.80 11.04 9.51
C GLN A 784 6.28 12.03 10.57
N VAL A 785 7.61 12.17 10.72
CA VAL A 785 8.20 13.31 11.43
C VAL A 785 8.24 14.48 10.47
N THR A 786 7.59 15.57 10.83
CA THR A 786 7.80 16.86 10.17
C THR A 786 9.26 17.25 10.33
N PRO A 787 10.02 17.54 9.26
CA PRO A 787 11.16 18.42 9.39
C PRO A 787 10.63 19.69 10.05
N SER A 788 11.10 20.01 11.25
CA SER A 788 10.84 21.30 11.87
C SER A 788 11.12 22.38 10.85
N THR A 789 10.06 23.05 10.36
CA THR A 789 10.08 24.43 9.84
C THR A 789 11.45 24.90 9.34
N VAL A 790 11.92 24.33 8.23
CA VAL A 790 13.00 24.95 7.46
C VAL A 790 12.33 25.94 6.51
N GLY A 791 12.15 27.17 6.99
CA GLY A 791 12.18 28.37 6.12
C GLY A 791 10.93 28.75 5.32
N LEU A 792 9.70 28.58 5.85
CA LEU A 792 8.55 29.37 5.38
C LEU A 792 8.13 30.39 6.43
N ASN A 793 9.00 31.37 6.68
CA ASN A 793 8.54 32.67 7.16
C ASN A 793 7.95 33.40 5.96
N ILE A 794 6.65 33.22 5.71
CA ILE A 794 5.88 34.24 5.01
C ILE A 794 5.63 35.33 6.05
N GLU A 795 6.62 36.20 6.25
CA GLU A 795 6.36 37.49 6.90
C GLU A 795 5.47 38.30 5.96
N GLN A 796 4.23 38.53 6.40
CA GLN A 796 3.39 39.59 5.87
C GLN A 796 4.07 40.94 6.16
N GLU A 797 4.93 41.39 5.25
CA GLU A 797 5.28 42.81 5.16
C GLU A 797 4.56 43.42 3.96
N SER A 798 3.42 44.05 4.26
CA SER A 798 2.83 45.07 3.42
C SER A 798 3.81 46.25 3.31
N VAL A 799 4.49 46.41 2.17
CA VAL A 799 5.21 47.64 1.84
C VAL A 799 4.73 48.15 0.49
N GLU A 800 4.26 49.39 0.53
CA GLU A 800 3.71 50.17 -0.56
C GLU A 800 4.69 50.25 -1.75
N MET A 801 4.15 50.05 -2.95
CA MET A 801 4.83 50.33 -4.21
C MET A 801 5.18 51.81 -4.31
N SER A 802 6.46 52.12 -4.51
CA SER A 802 6.87 53.37 -5.15
C SER A 802 7.72 53.06 -6.37
N ASP A 803 7.29 53.63 -7.50
CA ASP A 803 7.96 53.62 -8.79
C ASP A 803 9.41 54.11 -8.69
N GLN A 804 10.33 53.40 -9.34
CA GLN A 804 11.32 54.03 -10.22
C GLN A 804 12.03 53.02 -11.14
N SER A 805 11.90 53.29 -12.44
CA SER A 805 12.59 52.68 -13.57
C SER A 805 14.11 52.86 -13.54
N SER A 806 14.87 51.85 -13.94
CA SER A 806 16.02 52.04 -14.86
C SER A 806 16.46 50.72 -15.52
N SER A 807 16.86 50.85 -16.78
CA SER A 807 17.18 49.85 -17.78
C SER A 807 18.64 49.35 -17.71
N GLY A 808 18.86 48.10 -18.12
CA GLY A 808 20.20 47.56 -18.38
C GLY A 808 20.18 46.18 -19.02
N SER A 809 20.31 46.12 -20.34
CA SER A 809 20.43 44.91 -21.17
C SER A 809 21.85 44.33 -21.17
N SER A 810 21.99 43.00 -21.14
CA SER A 810 23.07 42.32 -21.87
C SER A 810 22.71 40.86 -22.21
N SER A 811 22.75 40.56 -23.50
CA SER A 811 22.46 39.29 -24.15
C SER A 811 23.72 38.41 -24.29
N ALA A 812 23.60 37.10 -24.07
CA ALA A 812 24.53 36.09 -24.59
C ALA A 812 23.73 34.95 -25.24
N PRO A 813 24.16 34.39 -26.39
CA PRO A 813 23.42 33.33 -27.08
C PRO A 813 23.74 31.94 -26.48
N PRO A 814 22.86 30.95 -26.65
CA PRO A 814 23.14 29.57 -26.25
C PRO A 814 24.15 28.89 -27.20
N PRO A 815 24.96 27.93 -26.72
CA PRO A 815 25.98 27.24 -27.52
C PRO A 815 25.36 26.24 -28.51
N SER A 816 26.15 25.86 -29.52
CA SER A 816 25.72 25.05 -30.66
C SER A 816 25.96 23.54 -30.45
N TYR A 817 25.25 22.72 -31.22
CA TYR A 817 25.19 21.25 -31.13
C TYR A 817 26.55 20.50 -31.26
N GLN A 818 27.61 21.16 -31.75
CA GLN A 818 28.96 20.54 -31.84
C GLN A 818 29.76 20.60 -30.53
N ASP A 819 29.35 21.43 -29.56
CA ASP A 819 30.02 21.49 -28.25
C ASP A 819 29.57 20.36 -27.29
N LEU A 820 28.49 19.63 -27.64
CA LEU A 820 27.93 18.53 -26.83
C LEU A 820 28.59 17.16 -27.10
N GLU A 821 29.25 16.96 -28.24
CA GLU A 821 29.86 15.67 -28.60
C GLU A 821 31.24 15.41 -27.98
N LEU A 822 31.90 16.43 -27.42
CA LEU A 822 33.20 16.28 -26.74
C LEU A 822 33.09 15.88 -25.25
N MET A 823 31.88 15.77 -24.71
CA MET A 823 31.64 15.41 -23.31
C MET A 823 31.34 13.90 -23.08
N SER A 824 31.32 13.06 -24.12
CA SER A 824 30.87 11.66 -24.01
C SER A 824 31.97 10.59 -23.89
N MET A 825 33.22 10.92 -23.56
CA MET A 825 34.31 9.93 -23.43
C MET A 825 35.10 9.98 -22.09
N GLY A 826 34.47 9.52 -20.98
CA GLY A 826 35.07 9.08 -19.67
C GLY A 826 35.92 10.09 -18.85
N PRO A 827 36.35 9.82 -17.58
CA PRO A 827 36.12 8.71 -16.64
C PRO A 827 35.57 9.17 -15.24
N ALA A 828 35.32 8.22 -14.32
CA ALA A 828 35.10 8.35 -12.87
C ALA A 828 34.70 9.74 -12.30
N HIS A 829 33.46 9.87 -11.81
CA HIS A 829 32.94 11.06 -11.11
C HIS A 829 33.88 11.55 -10.00
N ALA A 830 34.70 12.56 -10.30
CA ALA A 830 35.45 13.29 -9.29
C ALA A 830 34.54 14.35 -8.67
N VAL A 831 34.18 14.17 -7.40
CA VAL A 831 33.45 15.20 -6.63
C VAL A 831 34.41 16.38 -6.40
N VAL A 832 34.13 17.54 -6.99
CA VAL A 832 34.94 18.75 -6.82
C VAL A 832 34.47 19.50 -5.56
N PRO A 833 35.31 19.65 -4.51
CA PRO A 833 34.92 20.37 -3.30
C PRO A 833 34.75 21.87 -3.57
N LEU A 834 33.81 22.51 -2.88
CA LEU A 834 33.65 23.97 -2.90
C LEU A 834 34.87 24.64 -2.26
N SER A 835 35.42 25.66 -2.93
CA SER A 835 36.49 26.49 -2.37
C SER A 835 35.96 27.58 -1.43
N GLU A 836 34.72 28.01 -1.65
CA GLU A 836 34.01 29.02 -0.85
C GLU A 836 32.72 28.43 -0.28
N CYS A 837 32.46 28.68 0.99
CA CYS A 837 31.25 28.24 1.68
C CYS A 837 30.85 29.32 2.70
N PRO A 838 29.57 29.75 2.74
CA PRO A 838 29.10 30.81 3.63
C PRO A 838 29.16 30.44 5.12
N HIS A 839 29.50 29.18 5.44
CA HIS A 839 29.59 28.67 6.80
C HIS A 839 31.04 28.50 7.30
N LEU A 840 32.05 28.92 6.52
CA LEU A 840 33.46 28.82 6.90
C LEU A 840 33.81 29.65 8.14
N ASP A 841 33.08 30.74 8.38
CA ASP A 841 33.22 31.63 9.53
C ASP A 841 32.82 30.97 10.88
N GLN A 842 32.05 29.88 10.83
CA GLN A 842 31.63 29.10 12.01
C GLN A 842 32.62 27.99 12.40
N VAL A 843 33.69 27.80 11.62
CA VAL A 843 34.79 26.90 11.98
C VAL A 843 35.57 27.52 13.14
N GLN A 844 35.68 26.81 14.25
CA GLN A 844 36.40 27.27 15.43
C GLN A 844 37.88 26.90 15.38
N PRO A 845 38.77 27.66 16.03
CA PRO A 845 40.20 27.33 16.13
C PRO A 845 40.44 25.92 16.68
N LEU A 846 41.50 25.27 16.17
CA LEU A 846 41.91 23.93 16.61
C LEU A 846 42.17 23.91 18.13
N PRO A 847 41.61 22.95 18.91
CA PRO A 847 41.89 22.82 20.33
C PRO A 847 43.37 22.54 20.60
N LEU A 848 43.88 22.97 21.77
CA LEU A 848 45.28 22.72 22.19
C LEU A 848 45.62 21.23 22.27
N THR A 849 44.62 20.37 22.48
CA THR A 849 44.76 18.91 22.50
C THR A 849 44.92 18.29 21.10
N GLY A 850 44.68 19.06 20.04
CA GLY A 850 44.61 18.56 18.66
C GLY A 850 43.41 17.64 18.41
N ILE A 851 43.41 17.00 17.24
CA ILE A 851 42.43 15.98 16.84
C ILE A 851 43.04 14.58 17.05
N ASP A 852 42.27 13.69 17.69
CA ASP A 852 42.61 12.28 17.84
C ASP A 852 41.84 11.46 16.80
N ALA A 853 42.53 10.99 15.76
CA ALA A 853 41.93 10.21 14.68
C ALA A 853 41.63 8.75 15.08
N SER A 854 42.08 8.30 16.26
CA SER A 854 41.88 6.93 16.76
C SER A 854 40.68 6.81 17.72
N THR A 855 39.99 7.91 18.00
CA THR A 855 38.87 7.95 18.93
C THR A 855 37.61 7.31 18.35
N ASN A 856 36.67 6.98 19.25
CA ASN A 856 35.38 6.41 18.91
C ASN A 856 34.27 7.47 18.97
N CYS A 857 33.15 7.19 18.32
CA CYS A 857 31.94 8.00 18.47
C CYS A 857 31.57 8.20 19.95
N SER A 858 31.28 9.44 20.33
CA SER A 858 30.95 9.81 21.71
C SER A 858 29.71 9.09 22.22
N ASP A 859 28.74 8.82 21.34
CA ASP A 859 27.45 8.21 21.67
C ASP A 859 27.47 6.69 21.59
N CYS A 860 27.72 6.12 20.40
CA CYS A 860 27.60 4.67 20.17
C CYS A 860 28.90 3.88 20.31
N LYS A 861 30.03 4.53 20.59
CA LYS A 861 31.37 3.93 20.77
C LYS A 861 31.92 3.18 19.55
N ILE A 862 31.30 3.30 18.38
CA ILE A 862 31.83 2.77 17.11
C ILE A 862 33.04 3.60 16.66
N GLY A 863 34.11 2.92 16.24
CA GLY A 863 35.34 3.53 15.70
C GLY A 863 35.43 3.60 14.18
N ALA A 864 34.47 3.03 13.45
CA ALA A 864 34.39 3.13 12.00
C ALA A 864 33.72 4.45 11.58
N GLU A 865 34.25 5.10 10.53
CA GLU A 865 33.68 6.33 9.94
C GLU A 865 33.41 7.43 10.99
N VAL A 866 34.39 7.72 11.86
CA VAL A 866 34.24 8.79 12.88
C VAL A 866 34.52 10.15 12.24
N TRP A 867 33.69 11.14 12.58
CA TRP A 867 33.72 12.51 12.08
C TRP A 867 33.83 13.46 13.27
N THR A 868 34.63 14.51 13.16
CA THR A 868 34.73 15.56 14.19
C THR A 868 34.01 16.83 13.73
N CYS A 869 33.16 17.39 14.59
CA CYS A 869 32.58 18.71 14.35
C CYS A 869 33.70 19.77 14.31
N LEU A 870 33.65 20.70 13.36
CA LEU A 870 34.63 21.80 13.26
C LEU A 870 34.25 23.05 14.05
N THR A 871 33.12 23.03 14.76
CA THR A 871 32.69 24.10 15.66
C THR A 871 32.95 23.75 17.12
N CYS A 872 32.66 22.52 17.57
CA CYS A 872 32.89 22.12 18.97
C CYS A 872 33.85 20.94 19.17
N TYR A 873 34.38 20.34 18.10
CA TYR A 873 35.33 19.22 18.15
C TYR A 873 34.81 17.97 18.89
N GLN A 874 33.49 17.76 18.88
CA GLN A 874 32.86 16.51 19.30
C GLN A 874 33.00 15.44 18.21
N TYR A 875 33.28 14.20 18.63
CA TYR A 875 33.46 13.04 17.75
C TYR A 875 32.16 12.24 17.64
N ASN A 876 31.66 12.08 16.43
CA ASN A 876 30.41 11.38 16.13
C ASN A 876 30.62 10.40 14.99
N CYS A 877 29.91 9.26 14.97
CA CYS A 877 29.93 8.40 13.79
C CYS A 877 29.25 9.10 12.62
N GLY A 878 29.77 8.85 11.42
CA GLY A 878 29.51 9.62 10.23
C GLY A 878 28.04 9.65 9.84
N ARG A 879 27.70 10.56 8.92
CA ARG A 879 26.31 10.78 8.48
C ARG A 879 25.62 9.56 7.85
N PHE A 880 26.38 8.50 7.55
CA PHE A 880 25.86 7.24 6.98
C PHE A 880 25.99 6.05 7.93
N VAL A 881 26.59 6.26 9.11
CA VAL A 881 26.82 5.24 10.14
C VAL A 881 26.14 5.72 11.40
N ASN A 882 24.93 5.24 11.70
CA ASN A 882 24.08 5.66 12.84
C ASN A 882 23.82 7.18 12.96
N GLU A 883 24.31 7.99 12.02
CA GLU A 883 23.95 9.39 11.78
C GLU A 883 24.23 10.38 12.93
N HIS A 884 25.01 10.02 13.96
CA HIS A 884 25.27 10.92 15.10
C HIS A 884 25.93 12.26 14.68
N ALA A 885 26.74 12.29 13.62
CA ALA A 885 27.30 13.53 13.11
C ALA A 885 26.23 14.45 12.47
N LEU A 886 25.23 13.85 11.79
CA LEU A 886 24.08 14.57 11.27
C LEU A 886 23.17 15.05 12.41
N MET A 887 22.91 14.20 13.41
CA MET A 887 22.14 14.56 14.61
C MET A 887 22.79 15.70 15.39
N HIS A 888 24.13 15.69 15.50
CA HIS A 888 24.89 16.76 16.09
C HIS A 888 24.68 18.08 15.34
N HIS A 889 24.76 18.07 14.01
CA HIS A 889 24.44 19.24 13.19
C HIS A 889 23.01 19.73 13.43
N LEU A 890 22.01 18.85 13.34
CA LEU A 890 20.59 19.20 13.49
C LEU A 890 20.24 19.76 14.88
N SER A 891 20.96 19.35 15.93
CA SER A 891 20.71 19.78 17.31
C SER A 891 21.45 21.04 17.73
N SER A 892 22.62 21.30 17.13
CA SER A 892 23.51 22.42 17.51
C SER A 892 23.61 23.51 16.44
N SER A 893 23.07 23.26 15.24
CA SER A 893 23.27 24.05 14.03
C SER A 893 24.74 24.20 13.60
N HIS A 894 25.65 23.36 14.12
CA HIS A 894 27.06 23.40 13.72
C HIS A 894 27.24 22.91 12.28
N PRO A 895 27.78 23.72 11.36
CA PRO A 895 27.57 23.50 9.93
C PRO A 895 28.53 22.50 9.29
N MET A 896 29.70 22.24 9.89
CA MET A 896 30.77 21.51 9.22
C MET A 896 31.38 20.42 10.09
N ALA A 897 31.73 19.29 9.46
CA ALA A 897 32.43 18.18 10.10
C ALA A 897 33.54 17.63 9.19
N LEU A 898 34.65 17.23 9.80
CA LEU A 898 35.80 16.60 9.17
C LEU A 898 35.73 15.08 9.37
N SER A 899 35.76 14.33 8.28
CA SER A 899 35.82 12.87 8.27
C SER A 899 37.22 12.39 8.68
N MET A 900 37.31 11.46 9.64
CA MET A 900 38.59 10.82 9.99
C MET A 900 38.96 9.70 9.00
N ALA A 901 38.03 9.26 8.14
CA ALA A 901 38.27 8.17 7.18
C ALA A 901 39.11 8.65 5.99
N ASP A 902 38.79 9.81 5.42
CA ASP A 902 39.40 10.34 4.20
C ASP A 902 39.86 11.80 4.33
N LEU A 903 39.71 12.42 5.51
CA LEU A 903 40.07 13.81 5.78
C LEU A 903 39.32 14.83 4.91
N SER A 904 38.20 14.41 4.32
CA SER A 904 37.27 15.30 3.63
C SER A 904 36.44 16.08 4.64
N VAL A 905 36.05 17.31 4.29
CA VAL A 905 35.19 18.15 5.14
C VAL A 905 33.87 18.32 4.44
N TRP A 906 32.78 18.07 5.16
CA TRP A 906 31.43 18.28 4.67
C TRP A 906 30.81 19.50 5.32
N CYS A 907 30.07 20.27 4.53
CA CYS A 907 29.14 21.28 5.00
C CYS A 907 27.72 20.74 4.91
N TYR A 908 27.04 20.61 6.05
CA TYR A 908 25.67 20.08 6.09
C TYR A 908 24.66 21.01 5.41
N PRO A 909 24.64 22.34 5.65
CA PRO A 909 23.69 23.21 4.96
C PRO A 909 23.92 23.34 3.45
N CYS A 910 25.17 23.23 2.99
CA CYS A 910 25.48 23.33 1.55
C CYS A 910 25.43 21.98 0.83
N GLU A 911 25.25 20.88 1.56
CA GLU A 911 25.31 19.51 1.06
C GLU A 911 26.51 19.22 0.13
N ALA A 912 27.68 19.76 0.49
CA ALA A 912 28.86 19.68 -0.36
C ALA A 912 30.14 19.46 0.46
N TYR A 913 31.12 18.80 -0.17
CA TYR A 913 32.48 18.79 0.35
C TYR A 913 33.10 20.18 0.19
N VAL A 914 33.87 20.61 1.17
CA VAL A 914 34.52 21.93 1.19
C VAL A 914 36.02 21.77 1.34
N HIS A 915 36.77 22.50 0.53
CA HIS A 915 38.22 22.63 0.63
C HIS A 915 38.60 24.10 0.66
N ASN A 916 39.04 24.60 1.81
CA ASN A 916 39.43 25.99 2.00
C ASN A 916 40.63 26.08 2.96
N GLN A 917 41.42 27.14 2.86
CA GLN A 917 42.61 27.38 3.71
C GLN A 917 42.28 27.37 5.21
N ILE A 918 41.08 27.83 5.61
CA ILE A 918 40.61 27.84 7.01
C ILE A 918 40.58 26.41 7.60
N LEU A 919 40.38 25.39 6.77
CA LEU A 919 40.26 23.99 7.19
C LEU A 919 41.63 23.29 7.34
N ILE A 920 42.71 23.89 6.83
CA ILE A 920 44.05 23.28 6.80
C ILE A 920 44.59 22.95 8.19
N PRO A 921 44.45 23.78 9.24
CA PRO A 921 44.90 23.44 10.58
C PRO A 921 44.25 22.17 11.13
N ALA A 922 42.93 22.03 10.97
CA ALA A 922 42.19 20.84 11.41
C ALA A 922 42.57 19.60 10.59
N LYS A 923 42.64 19.72 9.26
CA LYS A 923 43.10 18.63 8.38
C LYS A 923 44.52 18.19 8.70
N SER A 924 45.43 19.13 8.93
CA SER A 924 46.83 18.84 9.28
C SER A 924 46.96 18.14 10.63
N SER A 925 46.19 18.57 11.63
CA SER A 925 46.16 17.90 12.94
C SER A 925 45.62 16.48 12.84
N ALA A 926 44.52 16.27 12.10
CA ALA A 926 43.96 14.94 11.88
C ALA A 926 44.90 14.04 11.06
N HIS A 927 45.59 14.59 10.04
CA HIS A 927 46.58 13.87 9.24
C HIS A 927 47.77 13.41 10.10
N GLN A 928 48.35 14.32 10.89
CA GLN A 928 49.46 14.01 11.80
C GLN A 928 49.07 12.95 12.83
N SER A 929 47.85 13.03 13.35
CA SER A 929 47.29 12.04 14.29
C SER A 929 47.10 10.67 13.65
N LYS A 930 46.61 10.63 12.40
CA LYS A 930 46.30 9.40 11.67
C LYS A 930 47.53 8.69 11.09
N PHE A 931 48.47 9.45 10.55
CA PHE A 931 49.59 8.90 9.77
C PHE A 931 50.97 9.09 10.43
N GLY A 932 51.07 9.89 11.50
CA GLY A 932 52.34 10.15 12.18
C GLY A 932 53.27 11.10 11.44
N GLU A 933 52.83 11.71 10.34
CA GLU A 933 53.60 12.64 9.51
C GLU A 933 52.81 13.90 9.14
N GLN A 934 53.52 14.97 8.77
CA GLN A 934 52.90 16.23 8.36
C GLN A 934 52.13 16.05 7.06
N MET A 935 50.97 16.72 6.96
CA MET A 935 50.16 16.70 5.73
C MET A 935 50.98 17.27 4.57
N PRO A 936 51.07 16.56 3.42
CA PRO A 936 51.73 17.08 2.23
C PRO A 936 51.15 18.43 1.82
N SER A 937 52.02 19.36 1.45
CA SER A 937 51.68 20.72 1.04
C SER A 937 50.82 20.78 -0.21
#